data_AF-A0A3S0E6I7-F1
#
_entry.id   AF-A0A3S0E6I7-F1
#
_cell.length_a   1.000
_cell.length_b   1.000
_cell.length_c   1.000
_cell.angle_alpha   90.00
_cell.angle_beta   90.00
_cell.angle_gamma   90.00
#
_symmetry.space_group_name_H-M   'P 1'
#
loop_
_entity.id
_entity.type
_entity.pdbx_description
1 polymer ?
#
loop_
_entity_poly.entity_id
_entity_poly.type
_entity_poly.pdbx_seq_one_letter_code
_entity_poly.pdbx_strand_id
1 'polypeptide(L)'
;GLPWPDMFLAAVGLAVAAVPEGLPAVMTITFAIGMQRMARRRAIVRRLPAVETLGSVTVICSDKTGTLTQNAMTVKSVVAPGGETWMVEGVGYAPEGHLSRNGEPVEAATVGAALAIARAGQLCNDARLRRSEAGDWSIEGDPTEGALLTLARKLGIDIQALEATQPRLDSIPFESEHRYMATLHRDGDGARLFVKGAPERVLGMCADERHGDGVRALAGDWQARIDALAALGQRVLALAERRFDTTPDELTHELAGSGLTLLGLLGIIDPPRPEAVAAVHDCHTAGVRVKMITGDHAITARAIATELGLGPNGRVMTGAEVERLDDEGLRAAVADTDVYARASPEHKLRLVAALQANREVVAMTGDGVNDAPALKRADVGVAMGANGTEAAKEAAAVVLADDNFATIARAVEEGRTIYDNLKKAIVFSLPTNGAQACVILAAIAFGVALPVTPVQVLWVNMVVAVTLSLTLAFEPSESDVMRRPPRDRDAALISGFLAWRVALVCVVQTIGSLGLFLWETAAGVPVEQARTLAVNALVVGQIFYLFNSRYTVAPSTSLAGLTGNRVALLGIAILLGLQMAFTYVPLMQTLLGTAALGAREWLLALGVGASVYVVVELEKWALRARLAHRGAG
;
A
#
# COMPACT_ATOMS: atom_id res chain seq x y z
N GLY A 1 14.66 26.68 -54.77
CA GLY A 1 14.85 25.65 -53.74
C GLY A 1 15.80 26.18 -52.69
N LEU A 2 15.67 25.73 -51.44
CA LEU A 2 16.60 26.11 -50.37
C LEU A 2 18.02 25.61 -50.70
N PRO A 3 19.08 26.37 -50.40
CA PRO A 3 20.46 25.90 -50.49
C PRO A 3 20.70 24.60 -49.71
N TRP A 4 21.61 23.74 -50.18
CA TRP A 4 21.92 22.45 -49.54
C TRP A 4 22.25 22.57 -48.04
N PRO A 5 23.02 23.58 -47.58
CA PRO A 5 23.28 23.79 -46.15
C PRO A 5 22.00 24.10 -45.35
N ASP A 6 21.09 24.88 -45.91
CA ASP A 6 19.82 25.25 -45.25
C ASP A 6 18.87 24.06 -45.18
N MET A 7 18.83 23.24 -46.23
CA MET A 7 18.09 21.97 -46.22
C MET A 7 18.64 21.00 -45.17
N PHE A 8 19.96 20.90 -45.02
CA PHE A 8 20.60 20.09 -43.99
C PHE A 8 20.27 20.59 -42.58
N LEU A 9 20.41 21.90 -42.33
CA LEU A 9 20.05 22.51 -41.05
C LEU A 9 18.57 22.34 -40.71
N ALA A 10 17.69 22.45 -41.70
CA ALA A 10 16.26 22.21 -41.53
C ALA A 10 15.95 20.75 -41.18
N ALA A 11 16.62 19.78 -41.83
CA ALA A 11 16.48 18.36 -41.53
C ALA A 11 16.97 18.03 -40.11
N VAL A 12 18.12 18.57 -39.70
CA VAL A 12 18.63 18.43 -38.32
C VAL A 12 17.68 19.06 -37.33
N GLY A 13 17.19 20.28 -37.60
CA GLY A 13 16.24 20.97 -36.73
C GLY A 13 14.92 20.21 -36.56
N LEU A 14 14.41 19.61 -37.64
CA LEU A 14 13.21 18.77 -37.60
C LEU A 14 13.44 17.49 -36.79
N ALA A 15 14.59 16.84 -36.95
CA ALA A 15 14.94 15.64 -36.20
C ALA A 15 15.02 15.92 -34.69
N VAL A 16 15.68 17.02 -34.29
CA VAL A 16 15.79 17.46 -32.89
C VAL A 16 14.41 17.88 -32.36
N ALA A 17 13.60 18.62 -33.13
CA ALA A 17 12.27 19.05 -32.69
C ALA A 17 11.30 17.87 -32.47
N ALA A 18 11.39 16.82 -33.30
CA ALA A 18 10.50 15.68 -33.22
C ALA A 18 10.76 14.75 -32.04
N VAL A 19 11.98 14.75 -31.47
CA VAL A 19 12.38 13.83 -30.39
C VAL A 19 12.31 14.57 -29.05
N PRO A 20 11.57 14.06 -28.04
CA PRO A 20 11.56 14.66 -26.71
C PRO A 20 12.77 14.20 -25.91
N GLU A 21 13.94 14.81 -26.13
CA GLU A 21 15.22 14.33 -25.56
C GLU A 21 15.26 14.41 -24.03
N GLY A 22 14.54 15.37 -23.44
CA GLY A 22 14.45 15.52 -21.98
C GLY A 22 13.52 14.50 -21.31
N LEU A 23 12.66 13.82 -22.06
CA LEU A 23 11.62 12.96 -21.49
C LEU A 23 12.22 11.74 -20.75
N PRO A 24 13.19 10.96 -21.30
CA PRO A 24 13.79 9.84 -20.57
C PRO A 24 14.39 10.24 -19.21
N ALA A 25 15.00 11.43 -19.13
CA ALA A 25 15.54 11.96 -17.89
C ALA A 25 14.41 12.30 -16.89
N VAL A 26 13.37 13.00 -17.33
CA VAL A 26 12.19 13.33 -16.51
C VAL A 26 11.51 12.06 -15.99
N MET A 27 11.35 11.03 -16.83
CA MET A 27 10.79 9.74 -16.43
C MET A 27 11.61 9.10 -15.31
N THR A 28 12.92 8.99 -15.51
CA THR A 28 13.84 8.36 -14.55
C THR A 28 13.81 9.10 -13.21
N ILE A 29 13.83 10.44 -13.22
CA ILE A 29 13.79 11.24 -12.00
C ILE A 29 12.42 11.12 -11.32
N THR A 30 11.32 11.10 -12.08
CA THR A 30 9.97 10.92 -11.55
C THR A 30 9.84 9.59 -10.81
N PHE A 31 10.33 8.50 -11.41
CA PHE A 31 10.38 7.20 -10.74
C PHE A 31 11.26 7.22 -9.50
N ALA A 32 12.45 7.84 -9.56
CA ALA A 32 13.36 7.93 -8.41
C ALA A 32 12.75 8.68 -7.22
N ILE A 33 12.07 9.81 -7.47
CA ILE A 33 11.34 10.57 -6.45
C ILE A 33 10.21 9.72 -5.86
N GLY A 34 9.46 9.02 -6.71
CA GLY A 34 8.41 8.10 -6.29
C GLY A 34 8.91 6.96 -5.41
N MET A 35 10.01 6.31 -5.80
CA MET A 35 10.67 5.29 -4.98
C MET A 35 11.14 5.84 -3.64
N GLN A 36 11.67 7.07 -3.61
CA GLN A 36 12.09 7.70 -2.35
C GLN A 36 10.88 7.95 -1.43
N ARG A 37 9.72 8.35 -1.98
CA ARG A 37 8.46 8.50 -1.23
C ARG A 37 7.95 7.16 -0.69
N MET A 38 7.96 6.11 -1.51
CA MET A 38 7.62 4.75 -1.10
C MET A 38 8.54 4.26 0.02
N ALA A 39 9.85 4.45 -0.11
CA ALA A 39 10.83 4.02 0.89
C ALA A 39 10.63 4.73 2.24
N ARG A 40 10.31 6.04 2.25
CA ARG A 40 9.93 6.77 3.47
C ARG A 40 8.66 6.23 4.12
N ARG A 41 7.76 5.63 3.32
CA ARG A 41 6.57 4.91 3.78
C ARG A 41 6.81 3.40 3.92
N ARG A 42 8.08 2.97 4.04
CA ARG A 42 8.51 1.59 4.32
C ARG A 42 8.31 0.58 3.18
N ALA A 43 7.99 1.04 1.97
CA ALA A 43 7.98 0.20 0.76
C ALA A 43 9.27 0.41 -0.04
N ILE A 44 10.20 -0.55 0.02
CA ILE A 44 11.49 -0.47 -0.66
C ILE A 44 11.38 -1.14 -2.03
N VAL A 45 11.41 -0.33 -3.09
CA VAL A 45 11.36 -0.84 -4.46
C VAL A 45 12.77 -1.19 -4.94
N ARG A 46 12.96 -2.42 -5.44
CA ARG A 46 14.25 -2.91 -5.96
C ARG A 46 14.40 -2.74 -7.47
N ARG A 47 13.28 -2.66 -8.20
CA ARG A 47 13.25 -2.57 -9.67
C ARG A 47 12.32 -1.44 -10.10
N LEU A 48 12.84 -0.46 -10.84
CA LEU A 48 12.09 0.71 -11.33
C LEU A 48 10.76 0.35 -12.03
N PRO A 49 10.70 -0.66 -12.94
CA PRO A 49 9.44 -1.00 -13.60
C PRO A 49 8.32 -1.45 -12.65
N ALA A 50 8.64 -1.95 -11.47
CA ALA A 50 7.64 -2.40 -10.50
C ALA A 50 6.80 -1.25 -9.94
N VAL A 51 7.34 -0.02 -9.94
CA VAL A 51 6.61 1.18 -9.54
C VAL A 51 5.40 1.41 -10.43
N GLU A 52 5.57 1.26 -11.74
CA GLU A 52 4.48 1.42 -12.70
C GLU A 52 3.46 0.30 -12.56
N THR A 53 3.93 -0.96 -12.49
CA THR A 53 3.06 -2.13 -12.36
C THR A 53 2.23 -2.08 -11.07
N LEU A 54 2.77 -1.56 -9.97
CA LEU A 54 2.02 -1.33 -8.72
C LEU A 54 0.78 -0.44 -8.96
N GLY A 55 0.89 0.57 -9.83
CA GLY A 55 -0.21 1.46 -10.15
C GLY A 55 -1.35 0.79 -10.95
N SER A 56 -1.09 -0.34 -11.59
CA SER A 56 -2.08 -1.11 -12.36
C SER A 56 -2.48 -2.43 -11.71
N VAL A 57 -2.06 -2.71 -10.47
CA VAL A 57 -2.46 -3.92 -9.74
C VAL A 57 -3.98 -4.01 -9.64
N THR A 58 -4.51 -5.17 -10.02
CA THR A 58 -5.94 -5.50 -9.92
C THR A 58 -6.23 -6.50 -8.82
N VAL A 59 -5.25 -7.36 -8.47
CA VAL A 59 -5.39 -8.37 -7.42
C VAL A 59 -4.14 -8.41 -6.55
N ILE A 60 -4.33 -8.38 -5.23
CA ILE A 60 -3.25 -8.59 -4.24
C ILE A 60 -3.49 -9.94 -3.56
N CYS A 61 -2.59 -10.89 -3.78
CA CYS A 61 -2.52 -12.14 -3.04
C CYS A 61 -1.61 -11.92 -1.83
N SER A 62 -2.19 -11.95 -0.63
CA SER A 62 -1.47 -11.74 0.62
C SER A 62 -1.46 -13.00 1.47
N ASP A 63 -0.32 -13.29 2.08
CA ASP A 63 -0.24 -14.23 3.18
C ASP A 63 -0.95 -13.65 4.40
N LYS A 64 -1.51 -14.54 5.24
CA LYS A 64 -2.22 -14.14 6.47
C LYS A 64 -1.24 -13.73 7.57
N THR A 65 -0.44 -14.68 8.03
CA THR A 65 0.38 -14.54 9.24
C THR A 65 1.44 -13.46 9.06
N GLY A 66 1.51 -12.52 10.00
CA GLY A 66 2.51 -11.44 10.01
C GLY A 66 2.21 -10.28 9.08
N THR A 67 1.52 -10.52 7.95
CA THR A 67 1.17 -9.49 6.95
C THR A 67 -0.20 -8.86 7.21
N LEU A 68 -1.26 -9.68 7.23
CA LEU A 68 -2.63 -9.25 7.52
C LEU A 68 -2.93 -9.28 9.02
N THR A 69 -2.23 -10.15 9.76
CA THR A 69 -2.34 -10.31 11.21
C THR A 69 -1.10 -9.83 11.93
N GLN A 70 -1.20 -9.67 13.26
CA GLN A 70 -0.09 -9.19 14.09
C GLN A 70 1.04 -10.22 14.25
N ASN A 71 0.79 -11.50 13.94
CA ASN A 71 1.64 -12.63 14.34
C ASN A 71 1.89 -12.63 15.86
N ALA A 72 0.85 -12.25 16.62
CA ALA A 72 0.92 -12.12 18.07
C ALA A 72 -0.38 -12.68 18.67
N MET A 73 -0.28 -13.93 19.15
CA MET A 73 -1.43 -14.63 19.73
C MET A 73 -2.00 -13.82 20.88
N THR A 74 -3.32 -13.60 20.84
CA THR A 74 -4.04 -12.74 21.78
C THR A 74 -5.26 -13.49 22.27
N VAL A 75 -5.47 -13.52 23.59
CA VAL A 75 -6.74 -13.99 24.16
C VAL A 75 -7.81 -13.00 23.72
N LYS A 76 -8.88 -13.49 23.10
CA LYS A 76 -10.04 -12.69 22.68
C LYS A 76 -11.31 -13.00 23.45
N SER A 77 -11.43 -14.21 23.97
CA SER A 77 -12.62 -14.62 24.71
C SER A 77 -12.22 -15.36 25.99
N VAL A 78 -12.90 -15.05 27.09
CA VAL A 78 -12.78 -15.74 28.38
C VAL A 78 -14.16 -16.27 28.74
N VAL A 79 -14.28 -17.58 28.94
CA VAL A 79 -15.56 -18.25 29.22
C VAL A 79 -15.50 -18.89 30.60
N ALA A 80 -16.36 -18.46 31.51
CA ALA A 80 -16.47 -19.04 32.85
C ALA A 80 -17.53 -20.14 32.94
N PRO A 81 -17.41 -21.05 33.92
CA PRO A 81 -18.51 -21.92 34.30
C PRO A 81 -19.69 -21.07 34.77
N GLY A 82 -20.91 -21.46 34.36
CA GLY A 82 -22.11 -20.61 34.49
C GLY A 82 -22.53 -19.87 33.20
N GLY A 83 -21.68 -19.86 32.16
CA GLY A 83 -22.06 -19.39 30.81
C GLY A 83 -21.71 -17.94 30.51
N GLU A 84 -21.12 -17.23 31.47
CA GLU A 84 -20.59 -15.89 31.23
C GLU A 84 -19.40 -15.95 30.27
N THR A 85 -19.42 -15.05 29.28
CA THR A 85 -18.34 -14.87 28.31
C THR A 85 -17.94 -13.41 28.27
N TRP A 86 -16.65 -13.13 28.40
CA TRP A 86 -16.07 -11.80 28.25
C TRP A 86 -15.21 -11.73 27.01
N MET A 87 -15.28 -10.59 26.32
CA MET A 87 -14.38 -10.26 25.23
C MET A 87 -13.19 -9.49 25.77
N VAL A 88 -12.01 -9.75 25.22
CA VAL A 88 -10.77 -9.09 25.63
C VAL A 88 -10.35 -8.10 24.56
N GLU A 89 -10.26 -6.83 24.95
CA GLU A 89 -9.78 -5.77 24.07
C GLU A 89 -8.25 -5.68 24.05
N GLY A 90 -7.74 -4.95 23.06
CA GLY A 90 -6.32 -4.88 22.74
C GLY A 90 -5.83 -6.00 21.83
N VAL A 91 -4.68 -5.78 21.21
CA VAL A 91 -4.01 -6.70 20.28
C VAL A 91 -2.52 -6.76 20.59
N GLY A 92 -1.90 -7.90 20.34
CA GLY A 92 -0.48 -8.11 20.62
C GLY A 92 -0.18 -8.29 22.11
N TYR A 93 1.10 -8.15 22.46
CA TYR A 93 1.60 -8.48 23.81
C TYR A 93 1.59 -7.32 24.81
N ALA A 94 1.27 -6.10 24.36
CA ALA A 94 1.12 -4.95 25.24
C ALA A 94 -0.04 -5.20 26.23
N PRO A 95 0.16 -4.94 27.54
CA PRO A 95 -0.86 -5.14 28.56
C PRO A 95 -1.90 -4.01 28.56
N GLU A 96 -2.35 -3.61 27.37
CA GLU A 96 -3.32 -2.54 27.16
C GLU A 96 -4.65 -3.14 26.67
N GLY A 97 -5.74 -2.77 27.32
CA GLY A 97 -7.07 -3.30 27.03
C GLY A 97 -7.84 -3.62 28.31
N HIS A 98 -9.11 -3.94 28.14
CA HIS A 98 -10.02 -4.28 29.23
C HIS A 98 -10.93 -5.45 28.84
N LEU A 99 -11.65 -6.00 29.80
CA LEU A 99 -12.71 -6.95 29.52
C LEU A 99 -13.98 -6.19 29.15
N SER A 100 -14.70 -6.67 28.15
CA SER A 100 -16.04 -6.18 27.84
C SER A 100 -17.06 -7.32 27.83
N ARG A 101 -18.30 -6.97 28.19
CA ARG A 101 -19.45 -7.87 28.15
C ARG A 101 -20.57 -7.16 27.40
N ASN A 102 -21.07 -7.79 26.33
CA ASN A 102 -22.07 -7.18 25.44
C ASN A 102 -21.66 -5.80 24.88
N GLY A 103 -20.36 -5.57 24.67
CA GLY A 103 -19.81 -4.31 24.19
C GLY A 103 -19.58 -3.25 25.25
N GLU A 104 -19.92 -3.50 26.51
CA GLU A 104 -19.67 -2.58 27.62
C GLU A 104 -18.43 -2.99 28.44
N PRO A 105 -17.53 -2.05 28.79
CA PRO A 105 -16.39 -2.31 29.65
C PRO A 105 -16.81 -2.85 31.01
N VAL A 106 -16.10 -3.86 31.51
CA VAL A 106 -16.29 -4.43 32.84
C VAL A 106 -15.01 -4.27 33.64
N GLU A 107 -15.15 -3.81 34.88
CA GLU A 107 -14.02 -3.65 35.80
C GLU A 107 -13.51 -5.03 36.25
N ALA A 108 -12.26 -5.35 35.93
CA ALA A 108 -11.67 -6.67 36.16
C ALA A 108 -11.77 -7.14 37.62
N ALA A 109 -11.65 -6.22 38.58
CA ALA A 109 -11.78 -6.48 40.02
C ALA A 109 -13.14 -7.05 40.43
N THR A 110 -14.19 -6.82 39.62
CA THR A 110 -15.55 -7.28 39.88
C THR A 110 -15.84 -8.67 39.31
N VAL A 111 -14.91 -9.24 38.54
CA VAL A 111 -15.09 -10.50 37.82
C VAL A 111 -14.17 -11.58 38.37
N GLY A 112 -14.54 -12.14 39.52
CA GLY A 112 -13.73 -13.15 40.23
C GLY A 112 -13.36 -14.36 39.38
N ALA A 113 -14.26 -14.82 38.51
CA ALA A 113 -14.01 -15.97 37.64
C ALA A 113 -12.92 -15.68 36.58
N ALA A 114 -12.97 -14.53 35.90
CA ALA A 114 -11.97 -14.14 34.92
C ALA A 114 -10.58 -13.95 35.55
N LEU A 115 -10.53 -13.38 36.77
CA LEU A 115 -9.30 -13.28 37.55
C LEU A 115 -8.72 -14.66 37.91
N ALA A 116 -9.56 -15.61 38.33
CA ALA A 116 -9.12 -16.96 38.65
C ALA A 116 -8.53 -17.68 37.42
N ILE A 117 -9.19 -17.56 36.26
CA ILE A 117 -8.70 -18.12 34.99
C ILE A 117 -7.36 -17.49 34.60
N ALA A 118 -7.24 -16.16 34.66
CA ALA A 118 -6.02 -15.46 34.31
C ALA A 118 -4.85 -15.77 35.28
N ARG A 119 -5.12 -15.93 36.58
CA ARG A 119 -4.12 -16.39 37.56
C ARG A 119 -3.61 -17.79 37.23
N ALA A 120 -4.49 -18.72 36.91
CA ALA A 120 -4.10 -20.06 36.50
C ALA A 120 -3.24 -20.03 35.22
N GLY A 121 -3.62 -19.22 34.23
CA GLY A 121 -2.86 -19.02 33.00
C GLY A 121 -1.50 -18.34 33.19
N GLN A 122 -1.34 -17.52 34.22
CA GLN A 122 -0.08 -16.90 34.63
C GLN A 122 0.84 -17.90 35.33
N LEU A 123 0.32 -18.68 36.28
CA LEU A 123 1.12 -19.59 37.10
C LEU A 123 1.54 -20.85 36.34
N CYS A 124 0.62 -21.40 35.53
CA CYS A 124 0.88 -22.50 34.61
C CYS A 124 1.44 -21.96 33.28
N ASN A 125 2.66 -21.43 33.28
CA ASN A 125 3.25 -20.74 32.12
C ASN A 125 4.78 -20.73 32.16
N ASP A 126 5.45 -20.99 31.03
CA ASP A 126 6.92 -20.94 30.95
C ASP A 126 7.44 -19.74 30.15
N ALA A 127 6.55 -19.04 29.43
CA ALA A 127 6.90 -17.85 28.69
C ALA A 127 7.20 -16.64 29.59
N ARG A 128 7.85 -15.64 29.01
CA ARG A 128 8.15 -14.35 29.66
C ARG A 128 7.82 -13.20 28.73
N LEU A 129 7.19 -12.16 29.28
CA LEU A 129 7.01 -10.89 28.58
C LEU A 129 8.20 -9.97 28.87
N ARG A 130 8.83 -9.47 27.81
CA ARG A 130 9.87 -8.45 27.88
C ARG A 130 9.37 -7.14 27.32
N ARG A 131 9.82 -6.05 27.92
CA ARG A 131 9.63 -4.69 27.40
C ARG A 131 10.99 -4.16 26.96
N SER A 132 11.09 -3.75 25.71
CA SER A 132 12.31 -3.12 25.17
C SER A 132 12.50 -1.71 25.74
N GLU A 133 13.71 -1.16 25.62
CA GLU A 133 13.99 0.24 25.98
C GLU A 133 13.16 1.24 25.17
N ALA A 134 12.79 0.88 23.93
CA ALA A 134 11.92 1.67 23.07
C ALA A 134 10.42 1.58 23.47
N GLY A 135 10.08 0.69 24.41
CA GLY A 135 8.73 0.52 24.94
C GLY A 135 7.93 -0.63 24.34
N ASP A 136 8.47 -1.33 23.33
CA ASP A 136 7.82 -2.44 22.64
C ASP A 136 7.77 -3.71 23.51
N TRP A 137 6.67 -4.46 23.41
CA TRP A 137 6.49 -5.72 24.12
C TRP A 137 6.81 -6.91 23.23
N SER A 138 7.68 -7.79 23.73
CA SER A 138 8.00 -9.06 23.08
C SER A 138 7.81 -10.22 24.05
N ILE A 139 7.76 -11.42 23.48
CA ILE A 139 7.63 -12.67 24.22
C ILE A 139 8.91 -13.50 24.04
N GLU A 140 9.35 -14.15 25.11
CA GLU A 140 10.26 -15.29 25.07
C GLU A 140 9.46 -16.54 25.47
N GLY A 141 9.32 -17.50 24.57
CA GLY A 141 8.52 -18.72 24.78
C GLY A 141 7.41 -18.90 23.73
N ASP A 142 6.44 -19.77 24.02
CA ASP A 142 5.35 -20.07 23.09
C ASP A 142 4.34 -18.90 22.99
N PRO A 143 3.94 -18.46 21.78
CA PRO A 143 2.99 -17.37 21.61
C PRO A 143 1.65 -17.54 22.35
N THR A 144 1.14 -18.78 22.43
CA THR A 144 -0.11 -19.09 23.14
C THR A 144 0.03 -18.79 24.62
N GLU A 145 1.18 -19.11 25.21
CA GLU A 145 1.49 -18.83 26.60
C GLU A 145 1.64 -17.33 26.87
N GLY A 146 2.31 -16.60 25.96
CA GLY A 146 2.42 -15.14 26.08
C GLY A 146 1.06 -14.44 26.06
N ALA A 147 0.11 -14.95 25.28
CA ALA A 147 -1.26 -14.44 25.28
C ALA A 147 -1.90 -14.51 26.69
N LEU A 148 -1.61 -15.57 27.45
CA LEU A 148 -2.09 -15.74 28.83
C LEU A 148 -1.43 -14.75 29.79
N LEU A 149 -0.13 -14.53 29.65
CA LEU A 149 0.61 -13.53 30.45
C LEU A 149 0.08 -12.12 30.19
N THR A 150 -0.19 -11.80 28.91
CA THR A 150 -0.76 -10.51 28.53
C THR A 150 -2.16 -10.34 29.11
N LEU A 151 -3.00 -11.39 29.09
CA LEU A 151 -4.32 -11.37 29.74
C LEU A 151 -4.19 -11.06 31.24
N ALA A 152 -3.31 -11.77 31.96
CA ALA A 152 -3.13 -11.56 33.40
C ALA A 152 -2.74 -10.12 33.74
N ARG A 153 -1.83 -9.52 32.96
CA ARG A 153 -1.43 -8.12 33.12
C ARG A 153 -2.56 -7.13 32.78
N LYS A 154 -3.36 -7.39 31.74
CA LYS A 154 -4.54 -6.56 31.39
C LYS A 154 -5.58 -6.53 32.53
N LEU A 155 -5.69 -7.63 33.29
CA LEU A 155 -6.56 -7.69 34.47
C LEU A 155 -5.93 -7.10 35.74
N GLY A 156 -4.74 -6.50 35.65
CA GLY A 156 -4.08 -5.85 36.77
C GLY A 156 -3.51 -6.82 37.81
N ILE A 157 -3.24 -8.07 37.44
CA ILE A 157 -2.62 -9.03 38.37
C ILE A 157 -1.17 -8.60 38.64
N ASP A 158 -0.84 -8.40 39.92
CA ASP A 158 0.53 -8.22 40.37
C ASP A 158 1.27 -9.56 40.32
N ILE A 159 2.04 -9.74 39.25
CA ILE A 159 2.76 -10.98 38.95
C ILE A 159 3.81 -11.27 40.03
N GLN A 160 4.53 -10.25 40.50
CA GLN A 160 5.60 -10.44 41.48
C GLN A 160 5.03 -10.86 42.83
N ALA A 161 3.93 -10.23 43.25
CA ALA A 161 3.23 -10.63 44.47
C ALA A 161 2.63 -12.04 44.35
N LEU A 162 2.07 -12.39 43.18
CA LEU A 162 1.48 -13.71 42.95
C LEU A 162 2.55 -14.82 43.00
N GLU A 163 3.69 -14.63 42.33
CA GLU A 163 4.78 -15.62 42.34
C GLU A 163 5.47 -15.74 43.71
N ALA A 164 5.54 -14.63 44.47
CA ALA A 164 6.08 -14.66 45.84
C ALA A 164 5.16 -15.40 46.82
N THR A 165 3.84 -15.29 46.65
CA THR A 165 2.85 -15.93 47.54
C THR A 165 2.52 -17.37 47.13
N GLN A 166 2.61 -17.70 45.84
CA GLN A 166 2.37 -19.03 45.29
C GLN A 166 3.56 -19.50 44.43
N PRO A 167 4.75 -19.68 45.03
CA PRO A 167 5.93 -20.15 44.30
C PRO A 167 5.68 -21.53 43.68
N ARG A 168 6.18 -21.72 42.46
CA ARG A 168 6.15 -23.01 41.76
C ARG A 168 7.04 -24.01 42.50
N LEU A 169 6.47 -25.15 42.84
CA LEU A 169 7.12 -26.28 43.50
C LEU A 169 7.57 -27.34 42.50
N ASP A 170 6.74 -27.63 41.49
CA ASP A 170 6.99 -28.67 40.50
C ASP A 170 6.21 -28.40 39.18
N SER A 171 6.56 -29.08 38.09
CA SER A 171 5.91 -28.92 36.78
C SER A 171 6.01 -30.14 35.87
N ILE A 172 4.93 -30.39 35.12
CA ILE A 172 4.90 -31.25 33.94
C ILE A 172 4.85 -30.33 32.70
N PRO A 173 5.91 -30.28 31.88
CA PRO A 173 5.94 -29.44 30.68
C PRO A 173 4.93 -29.92 29.63
N PHE A 174 4.61 -29.06 28.67
CA PHE A 174 3.72 -29.44 27.58
C PHE A 174 4.41 -30.42 26.62
N GLU A 175 3.79 -31.59 26.41
CA GLU A 175 4.18 -32.54 25.38
C GLU A 175 3.00 -32.86 24.45
N SER A 176 3.26 -32.97 23.14
CA SER A 176 2.22 -33.16 22.13
C SER A 176 1.42 -34.45 22.32
N GLU A 177 2.05 -35.50 22.88
CA GLU A 177 1.38 -36.76 23.22
C GLU A 177 0.35 -36.58 24.34
N HIS A 178 0.69 -35.76 25.34
CA HIS A 178 -0.15 -35.54 26.51
C HIS A 178 -1.19 -34.43 26.33
N ARG A 179 -0.90 -33.41 25.51
CA ARG A 179 -1.77 -32.27 25.17
C ARG A 179 -2.16 -31.38 26.37
N TYR A 180 -1.40 -31.40 27.45
CA TYR A 180 -1.56 -30.48 28.59
C TYR A 180 -0.21 -30.14 29.22
N MET A 181 -0.19 -29.08 30.02
CA MET A 181 0.87 -28.68 30.94
C MET A 181 0.27 -28.58 32.34
N ALA A 182 1.05 -28.90 33.36
CA ALA A 182 0.62 -28.79 34.75
C ALA A 182 1.72 -28.19 35.63
N THR A 183 1.35 -27.34 36.59
CA THR A 183 2.29 -26.76 37.57
C THR A 183 1.72 -26.83 38.97
N LEU A 184 2.56 -27.24 39.92
CA LEU A 184 2.22 -27.31 41.34
C LEU A 184 2.79 -26.08 42.05
N HIS A 185 1.97 -25.41 42.85
CA HIS A 185 2.34 -24.19 43.56
C HIS A 185 2.00 -24.31 45.05
N ARG A 186 2.76 -23.62 45.90
CA ARG A 186 2.41 -23.50 47.33
C ARG A 186 1.14 -22.68 47.49
N ASP A 187 0.25 -23.09 48.40
CA ASP A 187 -0.98 -22.36 48.71
C ASP A 187 -1.33 -22.49 50.20
N GLY A 188 -0.81 -21.56 51.02
CA GLY A 188 -0.85 -21.68 52.48
C GLY A 188 -0.01 -22.86 52.99
N ASP A 189 -0.58 -23.68 53.87
CA ASP A 189 0.04 -24.92 54.37
C ASP A 189 -0.07 -26.09 53.37
N GLY A 190 -0.88 -25.93 52.34
CA GLY A 190 -1.12 -26.92 51.31
C GLY A 190 -0.49 -26.54 49.96
N ALA A 191 -1.05 -27.12 48.91
CA ALA A 191 -0.62 -26.87 47.54
C ALA A 191 -1.82 -26.69 46.60
N ARG A 192 -1.56 -26.06 45.46
CA ARG A 192 -2.52 -25.91 44.38
C ARG A 192 -1.88 -26.29 43.06
N LEU A 193 -2.54 -27.20 42.35
CA LEU A 193 -2.18 -27.61 41.00
C LEU A 193 -2.98 -26.78 40.00
N PHE A 194 -2.31 -26.26 38.98
CA PHE A 194 -2.93 -25.65 37.81
C PHE A 194 -2.62 -26.46 36.57
N VAL A 195 -3.62 -26.64 35.72
CA VAL A 195 -3.50 -27.38 34.46
C VAL A 195 -4.04 -26.52 33.33
N LYS A 196 -3.30 -26.45 32.22
CA LYS A 196 -3.78 -25.89 30.95
C LYS A 196 -3.57 -26.88 29.82
N GLY A 197 -4.48 -26.91 28.86
CA GLY A 197 -4.32 -27.84 27.74
C GLY A 197 -5.48 -27.85 26.77
N ALA A 198 -5.44 -28.83 25.87
CA ALA A 198 -6.50 -29.06 24.91
C ALA A 198 -7.82 -29.31 25.65
N PRO A 199 -8.93 -28.66 25.25
CA PRO A 199 -10.19 -28.71 26.00
C PRO A 199 -10.69 -30.12 26.25
N GLU A 200 -10.66 -31.00 25.26
CA GLU A 200 -11.08 -32.39 25.37
C GLU A 200 -10.26 -33.19 26.39
N ARG A 201 -8.97 -32.86 26.53
CA ARG A 201 -8.06 -33.55 27.44
C ARG A 201 -8.28 -33.08 28.88
N VAL A 202 -8.37 -31.77 29.09
CA VAL A 202 -8.55 -31.18 30.43
C VAL A 202 -9.95 -31.47 30.97
N LEU A 203 -11.00 -31.39 30.13
CA LEU A 203 -12.36 -31.76 30.53
C LEU A 203 -12.44 -33.21 31.00
N GLY A 204 -11.72 -34.13 30.33
CA GLY A 204 -11.64 -35.53 30.76
C GLY A 204 -10.94 -35.76 32.10
N MET A 205 -10.20 -34.77 32.62
CA MET A 205 -9.54 -34.80 33.93
C MET A 205 -10.38 -34.12 35.04
N CYS A 206 -11.41 -33.37 34.66
CA CYS A 206 -12.22 -32.60 35.59
C CYS A 206 -13.39 -33.43 36.13
N ALA A 207 -13.54 -33.45 37.45
CA ALA A 207 -14.75 -33.96 38.11
C ALA A 207 -15.78 -32.85 38.33
N ASP A 208 -15.29 -31.62 38.51
CA ASP A 208 -16.07 -30.48 38.91
C ASP A 208 -15.80 -29.24 38.05
N GLU A 209 -16.62 -28.21 38.20
CA GLU A 209 -16.45 -26.87 37.66
C GLU A 209 -16.64 -25.80 38.74
N ARG A 210 -15.89 -24.69 38.64
CA ARG A 210 -15.95 -23.58 39.61
C ARG A 210 -17.20 -22.73 39.38
N HIS A 211 -18.07 -22.60 40.38
CA HIS A 211 -19.27 -21.77 40.26
C HIS A 211 -19.32 -20.72 41.39
N GLY A 212 -19.04 -19.46 41.05
CA GLY A 212 -18.80 -18.40 42.04
C GLY A 212 -17.61 -18.78 42.93
N ASP A 213 -17.79 -18.71 44.26
CA ASP A 213 -16.78 -19.12 45.24
C ASP A 213 -16.79 -20.63 45.53
N GLY A 214 -17.75 -21.38 44.97
CA GLY A 214 -17.94 -22.80 45.22
C GLY A 214 -17.56 -23.71 44.05
N VAL A 215 -17.82 -25.01 44.23
CA VAL A 215 -17.53 -26.06 43.26
C VAL A 215 -18.83 -26.86 43.02
N ARG A 216 -19.09 -27.26 41.77
CA ARG A 216 -20.22 -28.11 41.39
C ARG A 216 -19.73 -29.23 40.46
N ALA A 217 -20.45 -30.35 40.42
CA ALA A 217 -20.17 -31.42 39.46
C ALA A 217 -20.15 -30.87 38.02
N LEU A 218 -19.19 -31.34 37.21
CA LEU A 218 -19.04 -30.93 35.82
C LEU A 218 -20.31 -31.32 35.02
N ALA A 219 -21.12 -30.33 34.67
CA ALA A 219 -22.43 -30.55 34.05
C ALA A 219 -22.76 -29.57 32.90
N GLY A 220 -21.86 -28.61 32.61
CA GLY A 220 -22.06 -27.67 31.51
C GLY A 220 -21.91 -28.30 30.12
N ASP A 221 -22.62 -27.74 29.12
CA ASP A 221 -22.40 -28.07 27.71
C ASP A 221 -21.12 -27.38 27.19
N TRP A 222 -19.98 -27.93 27.59
CA TRP A 222 -18.67 -27.40 27.25
C TRP A 222 -18.30 -27.64 25.79
N GLN A 223 -18.81 -28.70 25.17
CA GLN A 223 -18.56 -28.98 23.76
C GLN A 223 -19.15 -27.89 22.86
N ALA A 224 -20.41 -27.50 23.08
CA ALA A 224 -21.02 -26.41 22.32
C ALA A 224 -20.26 -25.09 22.46
N ARG A 225 -19.68 -24.81 23.63
CA ARG A 225 -18.86 -23.60 23.86
C ARG A 225 -17.52 -23.67 23.12
N ILE A 226 -16.86 -24.83 23.12
CA ILE A 226 -15.63 -25.05 22.34
C ILE A 226 -15.93 -24.83 20.86
N ASP A 227 -17.01 -25.42 20.36
CA ASP A 227 -17.41 -25.30 18.95
C ASP A 227 -17.76 -23.85 18.58
N ALA A 228 -18.41 -23.11 19.48
CA ALA A 228 -18.71 -21.69 19.28
C ALA A 228 -17.44 -20.82 19.20
N LEU A 229 -16.45 -21.04 20.08
CA LEU A 229 -15.17 -20.33 20.01
C LEU A 229 -14.37 -20.72 18.77
N ALA A 230 -14.38 -22.00 18.41
CA ALA A 230 -13.71 -22.49 17.20
C ALA A 230 -14.35 -21.90 15.92
N ALA A 231 -15.67 -21.70 15.89
CA ALA A 231 -16.37 -21.05 14.79
C ALA A 231 -15.96 -19.58 14.61
N LEU A 232 -15.52 -18.92 15.68
CA LEU A 232 -14.89 -17.59 15.65
C LEU A 232 -13.40 -17.64 15.22
N GLY A 233 -12.91 -18.80 14.79
CA GLY A 233 -11.52 -19.02 14.40
C GLY A 233 -10.53 -19.00 15.57
N GLN A 234 -11.02 -19.08 16.81
CA GLN A 234 -10.18 -19.03 18.00
C GLN A 234 -9.69 -20.44 18.36
N ARG A 235 -8.40 -20.54 18.65
CA ARG A 235 -7.80 -21.71 19.31
C ARG A 235 -8.26 -21.72 20.76
N VAL A 236 -8.94 -22.81 21.16
CA VAL A 236 -9.50 -22.94 22.50
C VAL A 236 -8.52 -23.63 23.44
N LEU A 237 -8.36 -23.09 24.65
CA LEU A 237 -7.55 -23.66 25.72
C LEU A 237 -8.41 -23.77 26.98
N ALA A 238 -8.37 -24.92 27.65
CA ALA A 238 -9.03 -25.11 28.95
C ALA A 238 -8.05 -24.93 30.09
N LEU A 239 -8.53 -24.34 31.19
CA LEU A 239 -7.80 -24.15 32.44
C LEU A 239 -8.56 -24.81 33.58
N ALA A 240 -7.83 -25.55 34.42
CA ALA A 240 -8.38 -26.23 35.59
C ALA A 240 -7.42 -26.12 36.78
N GLU A 241 -7.93 -26.34 37.98
CA GLU A 241 -7.13 -26.39 39.20
C GLU A 241 -7.49 -27.60 40.07
N ARG A 242 -6.61 -27.93 41.02
CA ARG A 242 -6.93 -28.80 42.15
C ARG A 242 -6.23 -28.30 43.40
N ARG A 243 -6.96 -28.26 44.53
CA ARG A 243 -6.40 -27.87 45.83
C ARG A 243 -6.06 -29.12 46.64
N PHE A 244 -4.97 -29.03 47.40
CA PHE A 244 -4.54 -30.05 48.34
C PHE A 244 -4.36 -29.42 49.71
N ASP A 245 -4.88 -30.10 50.74
CA ASP A 245 -4.69 -29.69 52.14
C ASP A 245 -3.24 -29.90 52.60
N THR A 246 -2.58 -30.93 52.04
CA THR A 246 -1.16 -31.23 52.25
C THR A 246 -0.41 -31.25 50.93
N THR A 247 0.77 -30.64 50.90
CA THR A 247 1.62 -30.59 49.69
C THR A 247 2.03 -32.01 49.26
N PRO A 248 1.73 -32.44 48.02
CA PRO A 248 2.22 -33.70 47.47
C PRO A 248 3.76 -33.70 47.33
N ASP A 249 4.38 -34.87 47.46
CA ASP A 249 5.84 -35.01 47.35
C ASP A 249 6.36 -34.77 45.92
N GLU A 250 5.60 -35.19 44.89
CA GLU A 250 5.96 -35.08 43.48
C GLU A 250 4.73 -34.86 42.60
N LEU A 251 4.86 -34.07 41.53
CA LEU A 251 3.83 -33.91 40.51
C LEU A 251 3.97 -34.98 39.41
N THR A 252 3.18 -36.05 39.51
CA THR A 252 3.11 -37.11 38.49
C THR A 252 1.92 -36.95 37.53
N HIS A 253 1.98 -37.61 36.37
CA HIS A 253 0.85 -37.65 35.43
C HIS A 253 -0.42 -38.27 36.03
N GLU A 254 -0.28 -39.27 36.90
CA GLU A 254 -1.41 -39.86 37.63
C GLU A 254 -2.06 -38.84 38.56
N LEU A 255 -1.23 -38.07 39.28
CA LEU A 255 -1.69 -37.03 40.18
C LEU A 255 -2.45 -35.93 39.41
N ALA A 256 -1.91 -35.49 38.26
CA ALA A 256 -2.53 -34.44 37.44
C ALA A 256 -3.72 -34.92 36.59
N GLY A 257 -3.88 -36.23 36.41
CA GLY A 257 -4.80 -36.82 35.43
C GLY A 257 -6.27 -36.93 35.85
N SER A 258 -6.64 -36.57 37.09
CA SER A 258 -8.02 -36.70 37.58
C SER A 258 -8.36 -35.76 38.73
N GLY A 259 -9.65 -35.60 39.04
CA GLY A 259 -10.14 -34.84 40.20
C GLY A 259 -9.90 -33.33 40.12
N LEU A 260 -9.74 -32.79 38.91
CA LEU A 260 -9.59 -31.36 38.71
C LEU A 260 -10.95 -30.64 38.77
N THR A 261 -10.91 -29.36 39.08
CA THR A 261 -12.03 -28.42 38.95
C THR A 261 -11.76 -27.50 37.77
N LEU A 262 -12.65 -27.51 36.78
CA LEU A 262 -12.57 -26.63 35.61
C LEU A 262 -12.76 -25.16 36.04
N LEU A 263 -11.83 -24.30 35.64
CA LEU A 263 -11.91 -22.85 35.85
C LEU A 263 -12.55 -22.12 34.69
N GLY A 264 -12.35 -22.59 33.45
CA GLY A 264 -12.95 -21.98 32.26
C GLY A 264 -12.20 -22.29 30.97
N LEU A 265 -12.67 -21.67 29.88
CA LEU A 265 -12.05 -21.73 28.56
C LEU A 265 -11.51 -20.36 28.15
N LEU A 266 -10.45 -20.37 27.36
CA LEU A 266 -9.88 -19.21 26.69
C LEU A 266 -9.91 -19.42 25.18
N GLY A 267 -10.41 -18.43 24.46
CA GLY A 267 -10.32 -18.35 23.01
C GLY A 267 -9.17 -17.45 22.60
N ILE A 268 -8.21 -17.99 21.87
CA ILE A 268 -6.95 -17.33 21.49
C ILE A 268 -6.87 -17.26 19.98
N ILE A 269 -6.55 -16.09 19.43
CA ILE A 269 -6.44 -15.89 17.98
C ILE A 269 -5.22 -15.04 17.67
N ASP A 270 -4.71 -15.15 16.44
CA ASP A 270 -3.80 -14.17 15.86
C ASP A 270 -4.65 -13.09 15.15
N PRO A 271 -4.91 -11.94 15.80
CA PRO A 271 -5.90 -10.99 15.33
C PRO A 271 -5.41 -10.25 14.07
N PRO A 272 -6.35 -9.84 13.17
CA PRO A 272 -6.04 -8.92 12.09
C PRO A 272 -5.45 -7.61 12.61
N ARG A 273 -4.57 -7.00 11.82
CA ARG A 273 -4.10 -5.64 12.08
C ARG A 273 -5.24 -4.64 11.81
N PRO A 274 -5.56 -3.69 12.71
CA PRO A 274 -6.59 -2.68 12.45
C PRO A 274 -6.34 -1.91 11.15
N GLU A 275 -5.09 -1.55 10.88
CA GLU A 275 -4.66 -0.89 9.65
C GLU A 275 -4.77 -1.79 8.41
N ALA A 276 -4.67 -3.12 8.54
CA ALA A 276 -4.89 -4.03 7.43
C ALA A 276 -6.37 -4.10 7.04
N VAL A 277 -7.29 -4.09 8.01
CA VAL A 277 -8.74 -4.03 7.76
C VAL A 277 -9.09 -2.77 6.95
N ALA A 278 -8.57 -1.60 7.38
CA ALA A 278 -8.76 -0.34 6.66
C ALA A 278 -8.15 -0.40 5.24
N ALA A 279 -6.93 -0.93 5.11
CA ALA A 279 -6.27 -1.04 3.81
C ALA A 279 -6.97 -2.00 2.84
N VAL A 280 -7.57 -3.10 3.32
CA VAL A 280 -8.40 -3.99 2.49
C VAL A 280 -9.62 -3.24 1.97
N HIS A 281 -10.28 -2.45 2.82
CA HIS A 281 -11.40 -1.61 2.42
C HIS A 281 -11.02 -0.57 1.36
N ASP A 282 -9.88 0.11 1.54
CA ASP A 282 -9.35 1.08 0.57
C ASP A 282 -9.03 0.41 -0.78
N CYS A 283 -8.42 -0.79 -0.75
CA CYS A 283 -8.18 -1.58 -1.96
C CYS A 283 -9.48 -1.94 -2.69
N HIS A 284 -10.50 -2.43 -1.98
CA HIS A 284 -11.80 -2.74 -2.59
C HIS A 284 -12.47 -1.49 -3.18
N THR A 285 -12.41 -0.35 -2.49
CA THR A 285 -12.91 0.94 -2.99
C THR A 285 -12.19 1.37 -4.27
N ALA A 286 -10.89 1.05 -4.36
CA ALA A 286 -10.05 1.30 -5.53
C ALA A 286 -10.20 0.25 -6.66
N GLY A 287 -11.15 -0.69 -6.53
CA GLY A 287 -11.38 -1.79 -7.47
C GLY A 287 -10.28 -2.86 -7.49
N VAL A 288 -9.43 -2.91 -6.46
CA VAL A 288 -8.37 -3.91 -6.28
C VAL A 288 -8.89 -5.02 -5.39
N ARG A 289 -8.94 -6.25 -5.88
CA ARG A 289 -9.37 -7.40 -5.06
C ARG A 289 -8.24 -7.88 -4.16
N VAL A 290 -8.55 -8.22 -2.93
CA VAL A 290 -7.59 -8.82 -2.00
C VAL A 290 -7.92 -10.30 -1.83
N LYS A 291 -6.89 -11.15 -1.92
CA LYS A 291 -7.00 -12.60 -1.73
C LYS A 291 -6.07 -13.04 -0.61
N MET A 292 -6.61 -13.76 0.36
CA MET A 292 -5.86 -14.30 1.49
C MET A 292 -5.42 -15.74 1.19
N ILE A 293 -4.15 -16.02 1.40
CA ILE A 293 -3.58 -17.37 1.33
C ILE A 293 -3.01 -17.71 2.71
N THR A 294 -3.37 -18.88 3.25
CA THR A 294 -2.95 -19.29 4.60
C THR A 294 -2.76 -20.80 4.71
N GLY A 295 -1.86 -21.20 5.61
CA GLY A 295 -1.69 -22.59 6.05
C GLY A 295 -2.73 -23.04 7.10
N ASP A 296 -3.54 -22.12 7.61
CA ASP A 296 -4.58 -22.39 8.60
C ASP A 296 -5.71 -23.27 8.05
N HIS A 297 -6.49 -23.84 8.97
CA HIS A 297 -7.70 -24.57 8.64
C HIS A 297 -8.79 -23.63 8.08
N ALA A 298 -9.68 -24.20 7.26
CA ALA A 298 -10.71 -23.43 6.56
C ALA A 298 -11.66 -22.64 7.48
N ILE A 299 -11.94 -23.14 8.69
CA ILE A 299 -12.81 -22.47 9.66
C ILE A 299 -12.12 -21.19 10.18
N THR A 300 -10.86 -21.30 10.63
CA THR A 300 -10.06 -20.16 11.08
C THR A 300 -9.84 -19.14 9.97
N ALA A 301 -9.51 -19.60 8.76
CA ALA A 301 -9.31 -18.74 7.60
C ALA A 301 -10.59 -17.94 7.27
N ARG A 302 -11.77 -18.57 7.37
CA ARG A 302 -13.06 -17.90 7.15
C ARG A 302 -13.36 -16.84 8.19
N ALA A 303 -13.08 -17.12 9.47
CA ALA A 303 -13.31 -16.15 10.54
C ALA A 303 -12.44 -14.89 10.34
N ILE A 304 -11.14 -15.08 10.12
CA ILE A 304 -10.19 -13.97 9.85
C ILE A 304 -10.58 -13.22 8.56
N ALA A 305 -10.99 -13.93 7.51
CA ALA A 305 -11.45 -13.31 6.26
C ALA A 305 -12.68 -12.42 6.48
N THR A 306 -13.62 -12.88 7.31
CA THR A 306 -14.84 -12.11 7.63
C THR A 306 -14.48 -10.80 8.34
N GLU A 307 -13.56 -10.84 9.32
CA GLU A 307 -13.08 -9.64 10.02
C GLU A 307 -12.36 -8.65 9.10
N LEU A 308 -11.63 -9.16 8.10
CA LEU A 308 -10.94 -8.34 7.08
C LEU A 308 -11.89 -7.83 5.98
N GLY A 309 -13.14 -8.30 5.92
CA GLY A 309 -14.08 -7.98 4.85
C GLY A 309 -13.77 -8.68 3.52
N LEU A 310 -13.16 -9.87 3.56
CA LEU A 310 -12.81 -10.68 2.40
C LEU A 310 -13.85 -11.78 2.15
N GLY A 311 -14.12 -12.07 0.87
CA GLY A 311 -15.03 -13.14 0.48
C GLY A 311 -16.48 -12.87 0.91
N PRO A 312 -17.23 -11.98 0.22
CA PRO A 312 -18.60 -11.61 0.59
C PRO A 312 -19.57 -12.82 0.65
N ASN A 313 -19.23 -13.93 -0.01
CA ASN A 313 -19.98 -15.18 0.00
C ASN A 313 -19.45 -16.23 1.01
N GLY A 314 -18.43 -15.90 1.81
CA GLY A 314 -17.81 -16.80 2.78
C GLY A 314 -17.09 -18.02 2.18
N ARG A 315 -16.90 -18.05 0.85
CA ARG A 315 -16.30 -19.16 0.12
C ARG A 315 -14.81 -19.25 0.47
N VAL A 316 -14.41 -20.40 1.01
CA VAL A 316 -13.01 -20.76 1.27
C VAL A 316 -12.69 -22.00 0.45
N MET A 317 -11.57 -21.97 -0.25
CA MET A 317 -11.05 -23.12 -0.97
C MET A 317 -9.83 -23.67 -0.25
N THR A 318 -9.74 -24.98 -0.13
CA THR A 318 -8.62 -25.68 0.49
C THR A 318 -7.54 -26.02 -0.55
N GLY A 319 -6.30 -26.22 -0.11
CA GLY A 319 -5.23 -26.71 -0.98
C GLY A 319 -5.60 -27.99 -1.73
N ALA A 320 -6.26 -28.94 -1.06
CA ALA A 320 -6.74 -30.18 -1.67
C ALA A 320 -7.82 -29.97 -2.74
N GLU A 321 -8.60 -28.88 -2.68
CA GLU A 321 -9.51 -28.49 -3.75
C GLU A 321 -8.77 -27.88 -4.92
N VAL A 322 -7.77 -27.03 -4.66
CA VAL A 322 -6.89 -26.46 -5.72
C VAL A 322 -6.19 -27.58 -6.49
N GLU A 323 -5.68 -28.60 -5.80
CA GLU A 323 -4.97 -29.73 -6.42
C GLU A 323 -5.85 -30.59 -7.33
N ARG A 324 -7.15 -30.72 -7.00
CA ARG A 324 -8.11 -31.48 -7.81
C ARG A 324 -8.56 -30.76 -9.08
N LEU A 325 -8.43 -29.43 -9.14
CA LEU A 325 -8.82 -28.64 -10.31
C LEU A 325 -7.71 -28.66 -11.35
N ASP A 326 -8.10 -28.80 -12.61
CA ASP A 326 -7.23 -28.49 -13.75
C ASP A 326 -7.07 -26.98 -13.90
N ASP A 327 -6.22 -26.54 -14.84
CA ASP A 327 -5.88 -25.12 -14.98
C ASP A 327 -7.09 -24.27 -15.41
N GLU A 328 -8.00 -24.81 -16.23
CA GLU A 328 -9.21 -24.11 -16.67
C GLU A 328 -10.25 -24.02 -15.53
N GLY A 329 -10.45 -25.10 -14.80
CA GLY A 329 -11.30 -25.11 -13.60
C GLY A 329 -10.77 -24.17 -12.52
N LEU A 330 -9.45 -24.16 -12.31
CA LEU A 330 -8.82 -23.22 -11.37
C LEU A 330 -8.98 -21.78 -11.84
N ARG A 331 -8.80 -21.51 -13.15
CA ARG A 331 -9.00 -20.19 -13.76
C ARG A 331 -10.41 -19.64 -13.51
N ALA A 332 -11.45 -20.46 -13.64
CA ALA A 332 -12.81 -20.07 -13.29
C ALA A 332 -12.96 -19.85 -11.78
N ALA A 333 -12.42 -20.75 -10.96
CA ALA A 333 -12.64 -20.72 -9.52
C ALA A 333 -11.94 -19.55 -8.81
N VAL A 334 -10.78 -19.10 -9.29
CA VAL A 334 -10.06 -17.95 -8.71
C VAL A 334 -10.76 -16.60 -8.93
N ALA A 335 -11.71 -16.53 -9.87
CA ALA A 335 -12.52 -15.33 -10.09
C ALA A 335 -13.45 -15.07 -8.90
N ASP A 336 -14.02 -16.12 -8.30
CA ASP A 336 -15.05 -16.03 -7.25
C ASP A 336 -14.54 -16.42 -5.85
N THR A 337 -13.26 -16.74 -5.71
CA THR A 337 -12.66 -17.23 -4.45
C THR A 337 -11.57 -16.28 -3.96
N ASP A 338 -11.76 -15.72 -2.76
CA ASP A 338 -10.81 -14.79 -2.15
C ASP A 338 -9.98 -15.42 -1.03
N VAL A 339 -10.36 -16.59 -0.51
CA VAL A 339 -9.70 -17.19 0.65
C VAL A 339 -9.24 -18.61 0.33
N TYR A 340 -7.95 -18.86 0.50
CA TYR A 340 -7.31 -20.15 0.29
C TYR A 340 -6.68 -20.66 1.59
N ALA A 341 -7.18 -21.78 2.09
CA ALA A 341 -6.76 -22.40 3.34
C ALA A 341 -5.92 -23.66 3.08
N ARG A 342 -5.04 -24.04 4.01
CA ARG A 342 -4.09 -25.16 3.86
C ARG A 342 -3.36 -25.14 2.50
N ALA A 343 -2.98 -23.95 2.03
CA ALA A 343 -2.31 -23.79 0.75
C ALA A 343 -0.81 -24.12 0.87
N SER A 344 -0.26 -24.84 -0.11
CA SER A 344 1.17 -25.11 -0.22
C SER A 344 1.85 -24.03 -1.07
N PRO A 345 3.19 -23.94 -1.06
CA PRO A 345 3.93 -23.05 -1.94
C PRO A 345 3.63 -23.25 -3.43
N GLU A 346 3.43 -24.49 -3.87
CA GLU A 346 3.06 -24.83 -5.25
C GLU A 346 1.68 -24.28 -5.60
N HIS A 347 0.74 -24.29 -4.65
CA HIS A 347 -0.58 -23.69 -4.83
C HIS A 347 -0.47 -22.17 -5.05
N LYS A 348 0.39 -21.46 -4.31
CA LYS A 348 0.62 -20.01 -4.54
C LYS A 348 1.02 -19.73 -5.99
N LEU A 349 1.94 -20.52 -6.54
CA LEU A 349 2.38 -20.39 -7.93
C LEU A 349 1.25 -20.63 -8.94
N ARG A 350 0.43 -21.68 -8.73
CA ARG A 350 -0.72 -22.00 -9.58
C ARG A 350 -1.80 -20.91 -9.53
N LEU A 351 -2.06 -20.35 -8.35
CA LEU A 351 -3.01 -19.25 -8.16
C LEU A 351 -2.58 -17.99 -8.92
N VAL A 352 -1.30 -17.61 -8.83
CA VAL A 352 -0.76 -16.48 -9.62
C VAL A 352 -0.94 -16.73 -11.12
N ALA A 353 -0.61 -17.94 -11.59
CA ALA A 353 -0.75 -18.30 -13.00
C ALA A 353 -2.21 -18.21 -13.48
N ALA A 354 -3.16 -18.72 -12.70
CA ALA A 354 -4.58 -18.69 -13.02
C ALA A 354 -5.15 -17.26 -13.07
N LEU A 355 -4.73 -16.40 -12.13
CA LEU A 355 -5.12 -14.99 -12.13
C LEU A 355 -4.54 -14.23 -13.33
N GLN A 356 -3.27 -14.47 -13.67
CA GLN A 356 -2.65 -13.91 -14.87
C GLN A 356 -3.33 -14.38 -16.16
N ALA A 357 -3.79 -15.63 -16.21
CA ALA A 357 -4.58 -16.15 -17.33
C ALA A 357 -5.94 -15.43 -17.49
N ASN A 358 -6.48 -14.87 -16.40
CA ASN A 358 -7.64 -13.98 -16.42
C ASN A 358 -7.27 -12.51 -16.71
N ARG A 359 -6.04 -12.24 -17.16
CA ARG A 359 -5.49 -10.91 -17.46
C ARG A 359 -5.38 -9.96 -16.27
N GLU A 360 -5.47 -10.49 -15.05
CA GLU A 360 -5.22 -9.72 -13.83
C GLU A 360 -3.75 -9.29 -13.74
N VAL A 361 -3.49 -8.17 -13.07
CA VAL A 361 -2.14 -7.73 -12.68
C VAL A 361 -1.97 -8.11 -11.21
N VAL A 362 -1.13 -9.12 -10.97
CA VAL A 362 -1.06 -9.80 -9.68
C VAL A 362 0.11 -9.28 -8.85
N ALA A 363 -0.19 -8.73 -7.68
CA ALA A 363 0.79 -8.58 -6.60
C ALA A 363 0.72 -9.82 -5.69
N MET A 364 1.86 -10.43 -5.37
CA MET A 364 1.94 -11.59 -4.46
C MET A 364 2.89 -11.26 -3.32
N THR A 365 2.49 -11.55 -2.07
CA THR A 365 3.38 -11.45 -0.91
C THR A 365 4.01 -12.79 -0.57
N GLY A 366 5.15 -12.77 0.12
CA GLY A 366 5.78 -13.97 0.68
C GLY A 366 6.99 -13.64 1.53
N ASP A 367 7.32 -14.52 2.47
CA ASP A 367 8.43 -14.38 3.41
C ASP A 367 9.44 -15.53 3.30
N GLY A 368 8.98 -16.73 2.92
CA GLY A 368 9.79 -17.94 2.85
C GLY A 368 10.56 -18.12 1.54
N VAL A 369 11.61 -18.95 1.60
CA VAL A 369 12.34 -19.43 0.40
C VAL A 369 11.38 -20.11 -0.58
N ASN A 370 10.37 -20.80 -0.05
CA ASN A 370 9.39 -21.53 -0.83
C ASN A 370 8.45 -20.60 -1.63
N ASP A 371 8.34 -19.33 -1.26
CA ASP A 371 7.50 -18.35 -1.96
C ASP A 371 8.23 -17.67 -3.12
N ALA A 372 9.55 -17.80 -3.20
CA ALA A 372 10.37 -17.19 -4.24
C ALA A 372 9.87 -17.48 -5.68
N PRO A 373 9.44 -18.71 -6.05
CA PRO A 373 8.87 -18.96 -7.38
C PRO A 373 7.59 -18.16 -7.65
N ALA A 374 6.68 -18.07 -6.68
CA ALA A 374 5.42 -17.33 -6.83
C ALA A 374 5.68 -15.81 -6.89
N LEU A 375 6.58 -15.30 -6.04
CA LEU A 375 7.02 -13.91 -6.04
C LEU A 375 7.63 -13.50 -7.38
N LYS A 376 8.49 -14.35 -7.95
CA LYS A 376 9.15 -14.09 -9.23
C LYS A 376 8.18 -14.17 -10.42
N ARG A 377 7.12 -14.98 -10.32
CA ARG A 377 6.10 -15.12 -11.38
C ARG A 377 5.07 -14.00 -11.36
N ALA A 378 4.74 -13.47 -10.20
CA ALA A 378 3.79 -12.36 -10.06
C ALA A 378 4.26 -11.13 -10.85
N ASP A 379 3.32 -10.31 -11.32
CA ASP A 379 3.65 -9.05 -11.98
C ASP A 379 4.39 -8.11 -11.01
N VAL A 380 4.05 -8.19 -9.71
CA VAL A 380 4.80 -7.58 -8.61
C VAL A 380 4.95 -8.56 -7.44
N GLY A 381 6.14 -9.15 -7.29
CA GLY A 381 6.51 -9.86 -6.06
C GLY A 381 6.82 -8.90 -4.92
N VAL A 382 6.24 -9.12 -3.74
CA VAL A 382 6.40 -8.33 -2.51
C VAL A 382 6.95 -9.21 -1.40
N ALA A 383 8.14 -8.92 -0.89
CA ALA A 383 8.74 -9.67 0.21
C ALA A 383 8.64 -8.94 1.56
N MET A 384 8.62 -9.72 2.63
CA MET A 384 8.68 -9.23 4.01
C MET A 384 10.12 -8.82 4.36
N GLY A 385 10.28 -7.68 5.01
CA GLY A 385 11.57 -7.09 5.34
C GLY A 385 12.13 -7.60 6.66
N ALA A 386 11.28 -7.68 7.69
CA ALA A 386 11.70 -8.10 9.03
C ALA A 386 11.75 -9.62 9.15
N ASN A 387 10.70 -10.32 8.73
CA ASN A 387 10.60 -11.78 8.84
C ASN A 387 10.97 -12.54 7.56
N GLY A 388 11.13 -11.85 6.43
CA GLY A 388 11.42 -12.50 5.15
C GLY A 388 12.87 -12.98 5.02
N THR A 389 13.02 -14.12 4.38
CA THR A 389 14.31 -14.70 4.00
C THR A 389 15.00 -13.88 2.90
N GLU A 390 16.32 -13.89 2.84
CA GLU A 390 17.07 -13.17 1.79
C GLU A 390 16.71 -13.66 0.38
N ALA A 391 16.42 -14.96 0.23
CA ALA A 391 15.95 -15.53 -1.03
C ALA A 391 14.59 -14.93 -1.47
N ALA A 392 13.64 -14.78 -0.54
CA ALA A 392 12.35 -14.14 -0.84
C ALA A 392 12.54 -12.67 -1.22
N LYS A 393 13.38 -11.93 -0.47
CA LYS A 393 13.70 -10.53 -0.78
C LYS A 393 14.34 -10.39 -2.16
N GLU A 394 15.23 -11.29 -2.56
CA GLU A 394 15.91 -11.29 -3.86
C GLU A 394 14.96 -11.61 -5.03
N ALA A 395 14.00 -12.51 -4.81
CA ALA A 395 12.98 -12.84 -5.79
C ALA A 395 11.97 -11.70 -6.00
N ALA A 396 11.69 -10.92 -4.97
CA ALA A 396 10.70 -9.84 -4.98
C ALA A 396 11.20 -8.55 -5.66
N ALA A 397 10.25 -7.80 -6.21
CA ALA A 397 10.49 -6.49 -6.78
C ALA A 397 10.32 -5.37 -5.74
N VAL A 398 9.58 -5.62 -4.66
CA VAL A 398 9.31 -4.70 -3.55
C VAL A 398 9.57 -5.43 -2.23
N VAL A 399 10.12 -4.74 -1.24
CA VAL A 399 10.34 -5.25 0.12
C VAL A 399 9.64 -4.32 1.11
N LEU A 400 8.80 -4.87 1.99
CA LEU A 400 8.10 -4.12 3.03
C LEU A 400 8.96 -4.10 4.30
N ALA A 401 9.47 -2.95 4.70
CA ALA A 401 10.34 -2.86 5.88
C ALA A 401 9.61 -3.11 7.21
N ASP A 402 8.28 -3.04 7.23
CA ASP A 402 7.42 -3.24 8.42
C ASP A 402 6.48 -4.42 8.34
N ASP A 403 6.60 -5.26 7.31
CA ASP A 403 5.81 -6.48 7.21
C ASP A 403 4.28 -6.24 7.23
N ASN A 404 3.82 -5.08 6.74
CA ASN A 404 2.42 -4.66 6.91
C ASN A 404 1.67 -4.55 5.58
N PHE A 405 0.49 -5.19 5.49
CA PHE A 405 -0.39 -5.08 4.32
C PHE A 405 -0.75 -3.63 3.97
N ALA A 406 -0.94 -2.76 4.96
CA ALA A 406 -1.25 -1.34 4.74
C ALA A 406 -0.13 -0.61 3.98
N THR A 407 1.11 -1.10 4.03
CA THR A 407 2.22 -0.57 3.25
C THR A 407 2.08 -0.91 1.77
N ILE A 408 1.49 -2.06 1.42
CA ILE A 408 1.20 -2.45 0.02
C ILE A 408 0.14 -1.52 -0.58
N ALA A 409 -0.97 -1.28 0.15
CA ALA A 409 -2.03 -0.38 -0.32
C ALA A 409 -1.48 1.04 -0.58
N ARG A 410 -0.64 1.56 0.32
CA ARG A 410 0.06 2.84 0.14
C ARG A 410 1.04 2.84 -1.04
N ALA A 411 1.68 1.72 -1.33
CA ALA A 411 2.55 1.57 -2.50
C ALA A 411 1.75 1.54 -3.82
N VAL A 412 0.56 0.93 -3.83
CA VAL A 412 -0.37 1.00 -4.97
C VAL A 412 -0.84 2.43 -5.21
N GLU A 413 -1.24 3.15 -4.17
CA GLU A 413 -1.59 4.58 -4.24
C GLU A 413 -0.46 5.40 -4.89
N GLU A 414 0.77 5.26 -4.38
CA GLU A 414 1.92 6.00 -4.88
C GLU A 414 2.30 5.59 -6.33
N GLY A 415 2.16 4.31 -6.69
CA GLY A 415 2.33 3.83 -8.06
C GLY A 415 1.35 4.48 -9.03
N ARG A 416 0.07 4.62 -8.64
CA ARG A 416 -0.95 5.33 -9.42
C ARG A 416 -0.59 6.82 -9.59
N THR A 417 -0.14 7.48 -8.52
CA THR A 417 0.29 8.89 -8.56
C THR A 417 1.47 9.11 -9.50
N ILE A 418 2.45 8.22 -9.47
CA ILE A 418 3.63 8.31 -10.35
C ILE A 418 3.22 8.17 -11.81
N TYR A 419 2.29 7.25 -12.12
CA TYR A 419 1.75 7.11 -13.47
C TYR A 419 1.00 8.37 -13.93
N ASP A 420 0.16 8.96 -13.09
CA ASP A 420 -0.55 10.20 -13.41
C ASP A 420 0.43 11.37 -13.66
N ASN A 421 1.48 11.48 -12.84
CA ASN A 421 2.51 12.51 -13.01
C ASN A 421 3.33 12.30 -14.29
N LEU A 422 3.66 11.05 -14.62
CA LEU A 422 4.32 10.68 -15.87
C LEU A 422 3.46 11.08 -17.08
N LYS A 423 2.17 10.76 -17.03
CA LYS A 423 1.22 11.12 -18.09
C LYS A 423 1.11 12.63 -18.26
N LYS A 424 1.07 13.40 -17.15
CA LYS A 424 1.10 14.87 -17.18
C LYS A 424 2.38 15.38 -17.84
N ALA A 425 3.54 14.84 -17.48
CA ALA A 425 4.82 15.24 -18.09
C ALA A 425 4.85 14.98 -19.61
N ILE A 426 4.36 13.83 -20.06
CA ILE A 426 4.30 13.49 -21.49
C ILE A 426 3.35 14.42 -22.26
N VAL A 427 2.13 14.63 -21.74
CA VAL A 427 1.13 15.53 -22.33
C VAL A 427 1.59 17.00 -22.32
N PHE A 428 2.44 17.36 -21.36
CA PHE A 428 3.03 18.69 -21.25
C PHE A 428 4.12 18.95 -22.30
N SER A 429 5.02 17.99 -22.53
CA SER A 429 6.17 18.16 -23.43
C SER A 429 5.83 18.02 -24.93
N LEU A 430 4.91 17.12 -25.29
CA LEU A 430 4.61 16.81 -26.70
C LEU A 430 4.14 18.00 -27.56
N PRO A 431 3.28 18.92 -27.07
CA PRO A 431 2.78 20.01 -27.90
C PRO A 431 3.86 20.97 -28.39
N THR A 432 4.88 21.26 -27.59
CA THR A 432 5.97 22.17 -28.00
C THR A 432 6.93 21.51 -28.97
N ASN A 433 7.23 20.22 -28.80
CA ASN A 433 7.98 19.46 -29.79
C ASN A 433 7.24 19.43 -31.14
N GLY A 434 5.92 19.17 -31.09
CA GLY A 434 5.04 19.27 -32.24
C GLY A 434 5.07 20.67 -32.86
N ALA A 435 4.96 21.73 -32.04
CA ALA A 435 4.95 23.11 -32.53
C ALA A 435 6.28 23.49 -33.19
N GLN A 436 7.43 23.16 -32.57
CA GLN A 436 8.75 23.39 -33.17
C GLN A 436 8.89 22.67 -34.51
N ALA A 437 8.47 21.41 -34.60
CA ALA A 437 8.49 20.66 -35.84
C ALA A 437 7.58 21.29 -36.90
N CYS A 438 6.35 21.69 -36.53
CA CYS A 438 5.41 22.36 -37.42
C CYS A 438 5.91 23.74 -37.88
N VAL A 439 6.57 24.51 -37.01
CA VAL A 439 7.18 25.81 -37.35
C VAL A 439 8.29 25.62 -38.38
N ILE A 440 9.15 24.62 -38.22
CA ILE A 440 10.22 24.30 -39.17
C ILE A 440 9.64 23.81 -40.50
N LEU A 441 8.67 22.89 -40.47
CA LEU A 441 8.00 22.37 -41.67
C LEU A 441 7.30 23.48 -42.45
N ALA A 442 6.58 24.36 -41.75
CA ALA A 442 5.92 25.52 -42.36
C ALA A 442 6.95 26.47 -42.98
N ALA A 443 8.07 26.72 -42.30
CA ALA A 443 9.13 27.57 -42.84
C ALA A 443 9.72 27.02 -44.16
N ILE A 444 9.95 25.70 -44.21
CA ILE A 444 10.41 25.01 -45.42
C ILE A 444 9.34 25.11 -46.52
N ALA A 445 8.06 24.87 -46.19
CA ALA A 445 6.96 24.89 -47.15
C ALA A 445 6.73 26.27 -47.76
N PHE A 446 6.85 27.33 -46.96
CA PHE A 446 6.72 28.72 -47.41
C PHE A 446 8.02 29.30 -47.98
N GLY A 447 9.14 28.57 -47.90
CA GLY A 447 10.44 29.03 -48.39
C GLY A 447 10.99 30.23 -47.63
N VAL A 448 10.67 30.36 -46.35
CA VAL A 448 11.14 31.44 -45.48
C VAL A 448 12.33 31.00 -44.62
N ALA A 449 13.06 31.95 -44.05
CA ALA A 449 14.13 31.65 -43.10
C ALA A 449 13.60 30.86 -41.90
N LEU A 450 14.42 29.95 -41.35
CA LEU A 450 14.04 29.14 -40.19
C LEU A 450 13.71 30.04 -38.98
N PRO A 451 12.47 29.98 -38.45
CA PRO A 451 12.05 30.77 -37.28
C PRO A 451 12.74 30.34 -35.99
N VAL A 452 13.21 29.09 -35.93
CA VAL A 452 13.96 28.52 -34.82
C VAL A 452 15.11 27.70 -35.39
N THR A 453 16.31 27.88 -34.87
CA THR A 453 17.50 27.11 -35.30
C THR A 453 17.59 25.78 -34.54
N PRO A 454 18.31 24.75 -35.05
CA PRO A 454 18.48 23.49 -34.35
C PRO A 454 19.06 23.62 -32.93
N VAL A 455 20.00 24.56 -32.74
CA VAL A 455 20.60 24.82 -31.42
C VAL A 455 19.60 25.48 -30.47
N GLN A 456 18.73 26.36 -30.99
CA GLN A 456 17.65 26.96 -30.20
C GLN A 456 16.57 25.94 -29.82
N VAL A 457 16.24 24.99 -30.70
CA VAL A 457 15.35 23.85 -30.37
C VAL A 457 15.95 23.05 -29.21
N LEU A 458 17.23 22.68 -29.30
CA LEU A 458 17.93 21.94 -28.25
C LEU A 458 17.94 22.70 -26.92
N TRP A 459 18.15 24.01 -26.95
CA TRP A 459 18.06 24.88 -25.77
C TRP A 459 16.67 24.81 -25.13
N VAL A 460 15.61 25.02 -25.93
CA VAL A 460 14.23 24.99 -25.44
C VAL A 460 13.91 23.62 -24.83
N ASN A 461 14.21 22.53 -25.53
CA ASN A 461 13.89 21.18 -25.06
C ASN A 461 14.60 20.87 -23.74
N MET A 462 15.89 21.22 -23.63
CA MET A 462 16.67 20.97 -22.42
C MET A 462 16.18 21.81 -21.23
N VAL A 463 16.04 23.12 -21.43
CA VAL A 463 15.69 24.03 -20.33
C VAL A 463 14.25 23.78 -19.87
N VAL A 464 13.29 23.60 -20.79
CA VAL A 464 11.90 23.29 -20.44
C VAL A 464 11.77 21.93 -19.75
N ALA A 465 12.55 20.92 -20.16
CA ALA A 465 12.54 19.62 -19.50
C ALA A 465 13.01 19.71 -18.04
N VAL A 466 14.15 20.35 -17.79
CA VAL A 466 14.77 20.43 -16.46
C VAL A 466 14.00 21.39 -15.54
N THR A 467 13.43 22.47 -16.08
CA THR A 467 12.78 23.51 -15.26
C THR A 467 11.28 23.35 -15.10
N LEU A 468 10.54 22.93 -16.14
CA LEU A 468 9.07 22.83 -16.09
C LEU A 468 8.62 21.38 -16.00
N SER A 469 9.06 20.52 -16.93
CA SER A 469 8.57 19.14 -17.01
C SER A 469 8.92 18.35 -15.75
N LEU A 470 10.12 18.54 -15.20
CA LEU A 470 10.54 17.91 -13.95
C LEU A 470 9.67 18.30 -12.74
N THR A 471 9.09 19.50 -12.73
CA THR A 471 8.27 19.97 -11.60
C THR A 471 6.95 19.20 -11.48
N LEU A 472 6.49 18.61 -12.59
CA LEU A 472 5.32 17.74 -12.62
C LEU A 472 5.55 16.42 -11.88
N ALA A 473 6.81 16.00 -11.73
CA ALA A 473 7.16 14.84 -10.90
C ALA A 473 6.78 15.03 -9.41
N PHE A 474 6.72 16.29 -8.97
CA PHE A 474 6.41 16.71 -7.60
C PHE A 474 4.94 17.06 -7.38
N GLU A 475 4.06 16.87 -8.38
CA GLU A 475 2.62 17.04 -8.15
C GLU A 475 2.13 15.99 -7.12
N PRO A 476 1.28 16.42 -6.16
CA PRO A 476 0.70 15.52 -5.16
C PRO A 476 -0.31 14.55 -5.79
N SER A 477 -0.60 13.46 -5.07
CA SER A 477 -1.66 12.51 -5.42
C SER A 477 -3.01 13.22 -5.61
N GLU A 478 -3.77 12.82 -6.63
CA GLU A 478 -5.15 13.28 -6.80
C GLU A 478 -6.06 12.65 -5.73
N SER A 479 -7.05 13.40 -5.24
CA SER A 479 -7.88 12.98 -4.08
C SER A 479 -8.72 11.72 -4.31
N ASP A 480 -8.93 11.35 -5.57
CA ASP A 480 -9.72 10.21 -6.01
C ASP A 480 -8.85 9.06 -6.55
N VAL A 481 -7.53 9.10 -6.37
CA VAL A 481 -6.61 8.07 -6.89
C VAL A 481 -6.95 6.65 -6.40
N MET A 482 -7.43 6.52 -5.15
CA MET A 482 -7.92 5.26 -4.54
C MET A 482 -9.44 5.08 -4.66
N ARG A 483 -10.13 5.89 -5.47
CA ARG A 483 -11.57 5.75 -5.77
C ARG A 483 -11.83 5.36 -7.22
N ARG A 484 -10.79 5.36 -8.06
CA ARG A 484 -10.83 4.91 -9.45
C ARG A 484 -10.52 3.42 -9.51
N PRO A 485 -11.13 2.65 -10.45
CA PRO A 485 -10.72 1.28 -10.71
C PRO A 485 -9.28 1.21 -11.25
N PRO A 486 -8.62 0.05 -11.18
CA PRO A 486 -7.31 -0.14 -11.79
C PRO A 486 -7.34 0.16 -13.30
N ARG A 487 -6.24 0.70 -13.81
CA ARG A 487 -6.09 0.95 -15.25
C ARG A 487 -6.05 -0.37 -16.03
N ASP A 488 -6.71 -0.40 -17.18
CA ASP A 488 -6.59 -1.51 -18.13
C ASP A 488 -5.15 -1.59 -18.70
N ARG A 489 -4.59 -2.81 -18.76
CA ARG A 489 -3.21 -3.06 -19.18
C ARG A 489 -2.91 -2.47 -20.56
N ASP A 490 -3.87 -2.58 -21.47
CA ASP A 490 -3.76 -2.15 -22.87
C ASP A 490 -4.21 -0.71 -23.11
N ALA A 491 -4.58 0.03 -22.05
CA ALA A 491 -4.96 1.43 -22.17
C ALA A 491 -3.79 2.26 -22.71
N ALA A 492 -4.02 2.97 -23.82
CA ALA A 492 -3.04 3.89 -24.36
C ALA A 492 -2.70 5.00 -23.34
N LEU A 493 -1.41 5.29 -23.20
CA LEU A 493 -0.93 6.33 -22.28
C LEU A 493 -1.51 7.72 -22.65
N ILE A 494 -1.64 7.98 -23.95
CA ILE A 494 -2.30 9.17 -24.51
C ILE A 494 -3.65 8.74 -25.07
N SER A 495 -4.74 9.11 -24.39
CA SER A 495 -6.09 8.90 -24.91
C SER A 495 -6.36 9.80 -26.12
N GLY A 496 -7.37 9.45 -26.94
CA GLY A 496 -7.74 10.29 -28.09
C GLY A 496 -8.06 11.74 -27.71
N PHE A 497 -8.60 11.96 -26.51
CA PHE A 497 -8.80 13.29 -25.95
C PHE A 497 -7.48 14.04 -25.69
N LEU A 498 -6.49 13.36 -25.10
CA LEU A 498 -5.18 13.96 -24.86
C LEU A 498 -4.43 14.23 -26.17
N ALA A 499 -4.54 13.33 -27.15
CA ALA A 499 -3.99 13.54 -28.48
C ALA A 499 -4.60 14.79 -29.15
N TRP A 500 -5.92 14.98 -29.02
CA TRP A 500 -6.59 16.21 -29.47
C TRP A 500 -6.05 17.46 -28.78
N ARG A 501 -5.93 17.44 -27.44
CA ARG A 501 -5.37 18.58 -26.68
C ARG A 501 -3.94 18.88 -27.13
N VAL A 502 -3.11 17.86 -27.35
CA VAL A 502 -1.75 18.02 -27.85
C VAL A 502 -1.74 18.69 -29.23
N ALA A 503 -2.61 18.24 -30.14
CA ALA A 503 -2.75 18.86 -31.46
C ALA A 503 -3.23 20.32 -31.38
N LEU A 504 -4.22 20.61 -30.54
CA LEU A 504 -4.75 21.96 -30.33
C LEU A 504 -3.66 22.92 -29.86
N VAL A 505 -2.92 22.56 -28.81
CA VAL A 505 -1.86 23.40 -28.25
C VAL A 505 -0.70 23.55 -29.24
N CYS A 506 -0.35 22.48 -29.95
CA CYS A 506 0.64 22.50 -31.03
C CYS A 506 0.27 23.54 -32.10
N VAL A 507 -0.98 23.54 -32.57
CA VAL A 507 -1.47 24.50 -33.58
C VAL A 507 -1.43 25.93 -33.06
N VAL A 508 -1.92 26.19 -31.85
CA VAL A 508 -1.91 27.54 -31.27
C VAL A 508 -0.49 28.07 -31.11
N GLN A 509 0.44 27.24 -30.60
CA GLN A 509 1.85 27.63 -30.45
C GLN A 509 2.55 27.82 -31.79
N THR A 510 2.21 27.01 -32.80
CA THR A 510 2.73 27.18 -34.16
C THR A 510 2.27 28.50 -34.76
N ILE A 511 0.96 28.79 -34.72
CA ILE A 511 0.39 30.04 -35.25
C ILE A 511 0.99 31.24 -34.52
N GLY A 512 1.09 31.19 -33.20
CA GLY A 512 1.65 32.28 -32.40
C GLY A 512 3.12 32.54 -32.71
N SER A 513 3.98 31.51 -32.67
CA SER A 513 5.42 31.68 -32.86
C SER A 513 5.81 31.97 -34.33
N LEU A 514 5.26 31.21 -35.29
CA LEU A 514 5.48 31.44 -36.71
C LEU A 514 4.87 32.77 -37.16
N GLY A 515 3.67 33.10 -36.67
CA GLY A 515 2.98 34.35 -37.01
C GLY A 515 3.78 35.58 -36.57
N LEU A 516 4.30 35.59 -35.34
CA LEU A 516 5.17 36.67 -34.87
C LEU A 516 6.48 36.75 -35.67
N PHE A 517 7.09 35.61 -36.00
CA PHE A 517 8.30 35.59 -36.82
C PHE A 517 8.06 36.20 -38.21
N LEU A 518 7.01 35.75 -38.90
CA LEU A 518 6.65 36.25 -40.23
C LEU A 518 6.28 37.74 -40.20
N TRP A 519 5.60 38.17 -39.14
CA TRP A 519 5.20 39.57 -38.99
C TRP A 519 6.40 40.50 -38.76
N GLU A 520 7.30 40.17 -37.85
CA GLU A 520 8.49 41.00 -37.57
C GLU A 520 9.47 40.99 -38.76
N THR A 521 9.66 39.84 -39.42
CA THR A 521 10.52 39.79 -40.62
C THR A 521 9.93 40.60 -41.78
N ALA A 522 8.61 40.57 -41.97
CA ALA A 522 7.93 41.44 -42.95
C ALA A 522 8.01 42.93 -42.58
N ALA A 523 8.11 43.26 -41.28
CA ALA A 523 8.31 44.63 -40.79
C ALA A 523 9.77 45.10 -40.90
N GLY A 524 10.69 44.27 -41.40
CA GLY A 524 12.10 44.62 -41.59
C GLY A 524 12.97 44.47 -40.33
N VAL A 525 12.48 43.80 -39.29
CA VAL A 525 13.25 43.52 -38.08
C VAL A 525 14.33 42.46 -38.37
N PRO A 526 15.54 42.58 -37.80
CA PRO A 526 16.60 41.59 -37.98
C PRO A 526 16.15 40.15 -37.64
N VAL A 527 16.60 39.19 -38.43
CA VAL A 527 16.17 37.78 -38.33
C VAL A 527 16.53 37.19 -36.97
N GLU A 528 17.66 37.57 -36.38
CA GLU A 528 18.07 37.13 -35.04
C GLU A 528 17.07 37.59 -33.96
N GLN A 529 16.56 38.83 -34.07
CA GLN A 529 15.57 39.36 -33.15
C GLN A 529 14.21 38.69 -33.34
N ALA A 530 13.79 38.47 -34.60
CA ALA A 530 12.57 37.74 -34.91
C ALA A 530 12.62 36.27 -34.41
N ARG A 531 13.76 35.58 -34.57
CA ARG A 531 13.99 34.23 -33.99
C ARG A 531 13.92 34.24 -32.48
N THR A 532 14.53 35.25 -31.85
CA THR A 532 14.52 35.38 -30.38
C THR A 532 13.10 35.60 -29.85
N LEU A 533 12.28 36.39 -30.55
CA LEU A 533 10.86 36.54 -30.23
C LEU A 533 10.09 35.22 -30.41
N ALA A 534 10.30 34.51 -31.52
CA ALA A 534 9.64 33.22 -31.77
C ALA A 534 9.96 32.18 -30.69
N VAL A 535 11.24 32.05 -30.29
CA VAL A 535 11.67 31.16 -29.21
C VAL A 535 11.05 31.56 -27.87
N ASN A 536 11.08 32.85 -27.53
CA ASN A 536 10.45 33.34 -26.30
C ASN A 536 8.93 33.13 -26.28
N ALA A 537 8.25 33.27 -27.41
CA ALA A 537 6.81 32.99 -27.53
C ALA A 537 6.49 31.51 -27.28
N LEU A 538 7.32 30.58 -27.76
CA LEU A 538 7.19 29.14 -27.46
C LEU A 538 7.38 28.86 -25.95
N VAL A 539 8.44 29.41 -25.34
CA VAL A 539 8.76 29.22 -23.92
C VAL A 539 7.69 29.83 -23.01
N VAL A 540 7.21 31.03 -23.32
CA VAL A 540 6.11 31.67 -22.58
C VAL A 540 4.82 30.87 -22.76
N GLY A 541 4.52 30.40 -23.98
CA GLY A 541 3.43 29.46 -24.25
C GLY A 541 3.46 28.21 -23.35
N GLN A 542 4.66 27.65 -23.14
CA GLN A 542 4.88 26.51 -22.25
C GLN A 542 4.62 26.85 -20.77
N ILE A 543 5.04 28.02 -20.28
CA ILE A 543 4.75 28.46 -18.91
C ILE A 543 3.23 28.54 -18.67
N PHE A 544 2.49 29.15 -19.60
CA PHE A 544 1.03 29.25 -19.48
C PHE A 544 0.36 27.87 -19.57
N TYR A 545 0.81 27.02 -20.49
CA TYR A 545 0.29 25.66 -20.63
C TYR A 545 0.58 24.77 -19.41
N LEU A 546 1.68 24.99 -18.69
CA LEU A 546 1.98 24.28 -17.45
C LEU A 546 0.84 24.45 -16.45
N PHE A 547 0.35 25.69 -16.25
CA PHE A 547 -0.78 25.96 -15.37
C PHE A 547 -2.04 25.23 -15.81
N ASN A 548 -2.32 25.15 -17.11
CA ASN A 548 -3.46 24.36 -17.60
C ASN A 548 -3.27 22.86 -17.35
N SER A 549 -2.04 22.36 -17.51
CA SER A 549 -1.73 20.93 -17.45
C SER A 549 -1.73 20.35 -16.04
N ARG A 550 -1.72 21.20 -15.00
CA ARG A 550 -1.84 20.75 -13.60
C ARG A 550 -3.14 20.00 -13.32
N TYR A 551 -4.22 20.36 -14.02
CA TYR A 551 -5.51 19.67 -13.93
C TYR A 551 -6.03 19.28 -15.30
N THR A 552 -6.36 17.99 -15.46
CA THR A 552 -6.84 17.45 -16.73
C THR A 552 -8.17 18.08 -17.17
N VAL A 553 -9.11 18.27 -16.24
CA VAL A 553 -10.47 18.77 -16.53
C VAL A 553 -10.87 19.97 -15.65
N ALA A 554 -10.37 20.05 -14.41
CA ALA A 554 -10.69 21.12 -13.49
C ALA A 554 -10.08 22.47 -13.94
N PRO A 555 -10.72 23.61 -13.58
CA PRO A 555 -10.23 24.93 -13.95
C PRO A 555 -8.94 25.24 -13.19
N SER A 556 -7.97 25.80 -13.90
CA SER A 556 -6.68 26.19 -13.31
C SER A 556 -6.68 27.59 -12.69
N THR A 557 -7.84 28.26 -12.65
CA THR A 557 -8.00 29.65 -12.15
C THR A 557 -8.08 29.77 -10.63
N SER A 558 -8.14 28.65 -9.90
CA SER A 558 -8.18 28.68 -8.43
C SER A 558 -6.82 29.09 -7.85
N LEU A 559 -6.83 29.74 -6.68
CA LEU A 559 -5.60 30.11 -5.97
C LEU A 559 -4.71 28.88 -5.68
N ALA A 560 -5.35 27.72 -5.43
CA ALA A 560 -4.69 26.43 -5.28
C ALA A 560 -4.06 25.92 -6.61
N GLY A 561 -4.72 26.17 -7.75
CA GLY A 561 -4.18 25.86 -9.07
C GLY A 561 -3.01 26.73 -9.51
N LEU A 562 -2.83 27.91 -8.89
CA LEU A 562 -1.69 28.79 -9.13
C LEU A 562 -0.54 28.56 -8.13
N THR A 563 -0.84 28.25 -6.87
CA THR A 563 0.18 28.20 -5.79
C THR A 563 0.44 26.80 -5.19
N GLY A 564 -0.38 25.80 -5.53
CA GLY A 564 -0.34 24.47 -4.91
C GLY A 564 0.95 23.67 -5.13
N ASN A 565 1.72 23.95 -6.19
CA ASN A 565 3.02 23.32 -6.43
C ASN A 565 4.12 24.39 -6.40
N ARG A 566 4.75 24.56 -5.23
CA ARG A 566 5.84 25.52 -5.04
C ARG A 566 7.07 25.20 -5.89
N VAL A 567 7.28 23.93 -6.23
CA VAL A 567 8.39 23.49 -7.10
C VAL A 567 8.16 23.96 -8.53
N ALA A 568 6.91 23.96 -9.03
CA ALA A 568 6.55 24.53 -10.32
C ALA A 568 6.85 26.03 -10.40
N LEU A 569 6.52 26.79 -9.34
CA LEU A 569 6.82 28.23 -9.28
C LEU A 569 8.32 28.51 -9.28
N LEU A 570 9.10 27.72 -8.52
CA LEU A 570 10.56 27.79 -8.53
C LEU A 570 11.12 27.44 -9.91
N GLY A 571 10.58 26.42 -10.56
CA GLY A 571 10.93 26.03 -11.92
C GLY A 571 10.70 27.15 -12.93
N ILE A 572 9.55 27.82 -12.87
CA ILE A 572 9.25 28.99 -13.70
C ILE A 572 10.24 30.12 -13.42
N ALA A 573 10.56 30.41 -12.15
CA ALA A 573 11.52 31.46 -11.81
C ALA A 573 12.92 31.17 -12.37
N ILE A 574 13.39 29.91 -12.28
CA ILE A 574 14.66 29.47 -12.87
C ILE A 574 14.62 29.58 -14.39
N LEU A 575 13.53 29.13 -15.03
CA LEU A 575 13.32 29.25 -16.47
C LEU A 575 13.40 30.71 -16.93
N LEU A 576 12.71 31.62 -16.24
CA LEU A 576 12.76 33.05 -16.57
C LEU A 576 14.19 33.58 -16.46
N GLY A 577 14.94 33.21 -15.42
CA GLY A 577 16.36 33.57 -15.29
C GLY A 577 17.20 33.07 -16.46
N LEU A 578 17.05 31.80 -16.84
CA LEU A 578 17.74 31.20 -17.99
C LEU A 578 17.33 31.85 -19.32
N GLN A 579 16.05 32.23 -19.46
CA GLN A 579 15.54 32.85 -20.67
C GLN A 579 15.96 34.32 -20.80
N MET A 580 16.12 35.03 -19.68
CA MET A 580 16.77 36.33 -19.65
C MET A 580 18.25 36.21 -20.04
N ALA A 581 18.95 35.17 -19.57
CA ALA A 581 20.33 34.92 -20.00
C ALA A 581 20.42 34.61 -21.51
N PHE A 582 19.54 33.76 -22.03
CA PHE A 582 19.40 33.46 -23.46
C PHE A 582 19.18 34.72 -24.32
N THR A 583 18.44 35.70 -23.80
CA THR A 583 18.03 36.91 -24.55
C THR A 583 19.07 38.03 -24.44
N TYR A 584 19.72 38.21 -23.30
CA TYR A 584 20.52 39.42 -23.01
C TYR A 584 22.02 39.18 -22.76
N VAL A 585 22.47 37.94 -22.50
CA VAL A 585 23.90 37.69 -22.23
C VAL A 585 24.68 37.63 -23.56
N PRO A 586 25.73 38.45 -23.77
CA PRO A 586 26.45 38.51 -25.05
C PRO A 586 27.01 37.16 -25.53
N LEU A 587 27.52 36.34 -24.59
CA LEU A 587 28.00 34.99 -24.90
C LEU A 587 26.87 34.11 -25.47
N MET A 588 25.67 34.17 -24.88
CA MET A 588 24.52 33.40 -25.36
C MET A 588 24.02 33.90 -26.72
N GLN A 589 23.99 35.23 -26.92
CA GLN A 589 23.66 35.83 -28.21
C GLN A 589 24.57 35.36 -29.34
N THR A 590 25.86 35.22 -29.04
CA THR A 590 26.86 34.75 -30.00
C THR A 590 26.72 33.26 -30.29
N LEU A 591 26.54 32.43 -29.25
CA LEU A 591 26.44 30.97 -29.38
C LEU A 591 25.10 30.49 -29.99
N LEU A 592 24.01 31.19 -29.70
CA LEU A 592 22.65 30.76 -30.03
C LEU A 592 22.00 31.60 -31.15
N GLY A 593 22.70 32.63 -31.64
CA GLY A 593 22.20 33.53 -32.68
C GLY A 593 20.96 34.31 -32.24
N THR A 594 21.00 34.88 -31.03
CA THR A 594 19.88 35.64 -30.43
C THR A 594 20.18 37.14 -30.37
N ALA A 595 19.14 37.95 -30.19
CA ALA A 595 19.24 39.39 -30.04
C ALA A 595 18.35 39.88 -28.89
N ALA A 596 18.70 41.04 -28.31
CA ALA A 596 17.94 41.62 -27.22
C ALA A 596 16.50 41.98 -27.65
N LEU A 597 15.54 41.71 -26.77
CA LEU A 597 14.13 42.06 -26.95
C LEU A 597 13.78 43.32 -26.15
N GLY A 598 12.92 44.18 -26.71
CA GLY A 598 12.32 45.30 -26.01
C GLY A 598 11.01 44.91 -25.30
N ALA A 599 10.37 45.90 -24.67
CA ALA A 599 9.11 45.68 -23.96
C ALA A 599 7.97 45.26 -24.88
N ARG A 600 7.93 45.77 -26.12
CA ARG A 600 6.92 45.41 -27.14
C ARG A 600 6.98 43.92 -27.44
N GLU A 601 8.17 43.40 -27.71
CA GLU A 601 8.38 42.01 -28.09
C GLU A 601 8.00 41.06 -26.95
N TRP A 602 8.32 41.43 -25.70
CA TRP A 602 7.87 40.66 -24.52
C TRP A 602 6.35 40.66 -24.36
N LEU A 603 5.67 41.79 -24.59
CA LEU A 603 4.20 41.83 -24.56
C LEU A 603 3.58 40.94 -25.64
N LEU A 604 4.19 40.85 -26.83
CA LEU A 604 3.76 39.96 -27.89
C LEU A 604 3.93 38.48 -27.51
N ALA A 605 5.08 38.12 -26.93
CA ALA A 605 5.31 36.76 -26.43
C ALA A 605 4.33 36.38 -25.30
N LEU A 606 4.05 37.31 -24.38
CA LEU A 606 3.03 37.15 -23.34
C LEU A 606 1.62 36.99 -23.93
N GLY A 607 1.30 37.72 -24.99
CA GLY A 607 0.03 37.58 -25.72
C GLY A 607 -0.15 36.17 -26.29
N VAL A 608 0.90 35.59 -26.87
CA VAL A 608 0.87 34.18 -27.33
C VAL A 608 0.66 33.24 -26.15
N GLY A 609 1.37 33.42 -25.03
CA GLY A 609 1.14 32.61 -23.83
C GLY A 609 -0.28 32.68 -23.28
N ALA A 610 -0.82 33.89 -23.17
CA ALA A 610 -2.20 34.11 -22.75
C ALA A 610 -3.21 33.43 -23.69
N SER A 611 -2.95 33.45 -25.01
CA SER A 611 -3.81 32.78 -25.99
C SER A 611 -3.85 31.26 -25.76
N VAL A 612 -2.71 30.63 -25.48
CA VAL A 612 -2.64 29.19 -25.15
C VAL A 612 -3.48 28.90 -23.91
N TYR A 613 -3.33 29.71 -22.85
CA TYR A 613 -4.08 29.54 -21.62
C TYR A 613 -5.59 29.63 -21.82
N VAL A 614 -6.04 30.68 -22.51
CA VAL A 614 -7.45 30.93 -22.76
C VAL A 614 -8.06 29.80 -23.60
N VAL A 615 -7.39 29.39 -24.68
CA VAL A 615 -7.90 28.32 -25.56
C VAL A 615 -8.06 27.00 -24.80
N VAL A 616 -7.09 26.63 -23.96
CA VAL A 616 -7.18 25.37 -23.18
C VAL A 616 -8.24 25.46 -22.07
N GLU A 617 -8.40 26.61 -21.40
CA GLU A 617 -9.49 26.77 -20.42
C GLU A 617 -10.88 26.75 -21.08
N LEU A 618 -11.02 27.31 -22.28
CA LEU A 618 -12.26 27.21 -23.07
C LEU A 618 -12.57 25.76 -23.45
N GLU A 619 -11.55 24.98 -23.85
CA GLU A 619 -11.69 23.54 -24.10
C GLU A 619 -12.17 22.80 -22.84
N LYS A 620 -11.51 23.03 -21.70
CA LYS A 620 -11.92 22.44 -20.40
C LYS A 620 -13.34 22.82 -20.01
N TRP A 621 -13.73 24.07 -20.23
CA TRP A 621 -15.10 24.53 -19.97
C TRP A 621 -16.12 23.80 -20.85
N ALA A 622 -15.87 23.70 -22.16
CA ALA A 622 -16.74 22.98 -23.09
C ALA A 622 -16.91 21.49 -22.74
N LEU A 623 -15.83 20.83 -22.28
CA LEU A 623 -15.88 19.44 -21.83
C LEU A 623 -16.72 19.27 -20.57
N ARG A 624 -16.54 20.16 -19.57
CA ARG A 624 -17.34 20.13 -18.33
C ARG A 624 -18.81 20.35 -18.62
N ALA A 625 -19.15 21.28 -19.51
CA ALA A 625 -20.53 21.51 -19.92
C ALA A 625 -21.16 20.27 -20.59
N ARG A 626 -20.41 19.57 -21.45
CA ARG A 626 -20.87 18.33 -22.09
C ARG A 626 -21.05 17.17 -21.10
N LEU A 627 -20.16 17.04 -20.11
CA LEU A 627 -20.26 16.01 -19.07
C LEU A 627 -21.44 16.27 -18.12
N ALA A 628 -21.67 17.54 -17.74
CA ALA A 628 -22.82 17.93 -16.92
C ALA A 628 -24.16 17.63 -17.61
N HIS A 629 -24.24 17.84 -18.93
CA HIS A 629 -25.44 17.49 -19.71
C HIS A 629 -25.69 15.99 -19.87
N ARG A 630 -24.64 15.16 -19.83
CA ARG A 630 -24.76 13.69 -19.93
C ARG A 630 -25.03 12.99 -18.60
N GLY A 631 -24.81 13.65 -17.47
CA GLY A 631 -25.17 13.14 -16.14
C GLY A 631 -26.54 13.58 -15.63
N ALA A 632 -27.25 14.44 -16.38
CA ALA A 632 -28.56 14.99 -16.03
C ALA A 632 -29.72 14.39 -16.85
N GLY A 633 -29.45 13.36 -17.67
CA GLY A 633 -30.42 12.54 -18.39
C GLY A 633 -30.03 11.09 -18.28
#